data_AF-A0A0J8FW81-F1
#
_entry.id   AF-A0A0J8FW81-F1
#
_cell.length_a   1.000
_cell.length_b   1.000
_cell.length_c   1.000
_cell.angle_alpha   90.00
_cell.angle_beta   90.00
_cell.angle_gamma   90.00
#
_symmetry.space_group_name_H-M   'P 1'
#
loop_
_entity.id
_entity.type
_entity.pdbx_description
1 polymer ?
#
loop_
_entity_poly.entity_id
_entity_poly.type
_entity_poly.pdbx_seq_one_letter_code
_entity_poly.pdbx_strand_id
1 'polypeptide(L)'
;MSISVTDLKKNPAANQSESQWDGSVQRAKAKEAGIEWQLSENDHRSTQEIIDGSPLLKNLGNQSDVKDKLKERVGDFETDRDAAYRATQVLEHIEQLDEGGSRVAGKDVNNSRVDGFTKSGEAKHGTEAGRLQDFGKFGFDNLEGKLKNVDTVADDPVAREKADARGIQWVRPENDQRSAQQIIDDSPLLKNLGNQSGVKDMLKEQVGDFENDPDAAYRAKQVLDHVVRFDGNGERLAGKDVNNDSVDGFTKSGEAKHGTEAGRLQDFGKGGFDSLNGKLETAANVGSDPKVREAGEKAGIVWELPEGDKRSASDIIDANPLLKNLGNQSGVKDALKERVGDFENDPNAAFRASQVLDRVVGYDESGKVLSGADVANSSVDGFTKSGEARNGTEAGRLQDFGKFGFESLPKAQASEDIASYKDFLKAKPDADEGSKQIAQYAAILEQKYDSIRGKTGADGALTEQNIKDYKDANPQLSAKEQEALDFWAQPGAFKMLDAARNPLANTADGKVGKADIQNWLKNTAPADAPGLTSLLSTVISGNVTHNVDTNKLGADVFEHPENYTAEQKAAVLMDLQNAQKLVVDGATAGMWGDDYGKVAIANGSGAFWQPDKVLQDINDHIALLQNDKPTAEFLKTRGDEAMKALFDDSPELKAAVTKTYEDQIKSGKALDTAWDAANKDGKVDQPKALADFYGTARSLQTMLGIDKADEIQAGVGKSSHSEEFKTYYKDTLASGDRLRELLKTETPEAAASAFSMEVALYNATLDPEFTGTLDKQLNDNFSSIVQENAFKGATFDDLKSAYGKDGGAELDEDKVRKLIDDIRRESPELLMNKDGTLATTDQILAGFRGNWDMFRQGIKSLDSMQSLAKFDPSGDGKGAYSSGVLHGVSGLFLAGVTIARGVQGAGKLTERNKVDIATGSVMTATVLTEGGTKAYKEYLDTAIKNGEQSLDDMRTGKLPSDLLQQVKDNVKDGKNAKVIATRFEDSAKGLGGLAGMAMGAYGIFDGVQAIRRGDNLTGGFGITAGSLGALAGAASAVEGGLGLLSSSLPRVIPYLAGVAGTAGVLGVLAGGVAVLAALIPGLVREGQQQAKADDFAQVLGGSIERYGIDGVKDGTISDIPTKDWPGGEQWTS
;
A
#
# COMPACT_ATOMS: atom_id res chain seq x y z
N MET A 1 -37.49 101.67 19.52
CA MET A 1 -37.23 103.07 19.89
C MET A 1 -35.81 103.39 19.49
N SER A 2 -35.66 104.52 18.80
CA SER A 2 -34.42 105.08 18.27
C SER A 2 -33.51 105.66 19.36
N ILE A 3 -32.31 106.08 18.94
CA ILE A 3 -31.36 107.02 19.56
C ILE A 3 -30.19 106.30 20.26
N SER A 4 -29.02 106.15 19.63
CA SER A 4 -27.97 107.09 19.15
C SER A 4 -26.82 107.21 20.14
N VAL A 5 -25.65 106.87 19.63
CA VAL A 5 -24.32 107.12 20.19
C VAL A 5 -24.06 108.63 20.26
N THR A 6 -23.47 109.11 21.36
CA THR A 6 -22.55 110.25 21.29
C THR A 6 -21.51 110.18 22.41
N ASP A 7 -20.27 109.94 21.98
CA ASP A 7 -18.96 110.35 22.50
C ASP A 7 -18.71 110.49 24.01
N LEU A 8 -17.69 109.77 24.49
CA LEU A 8 -16.69 110.30 25.43
C LEU A 8 -15.31 109.65 25.21
N LYS A 9 -14.29 110.52 25.12
CA LYS A 9 -12.91 110.25 24.72
C LYS A 9 -12.09 109.39 25.70
N LYS A 10 -11.25 108.54 25.10
CA LYS A 10 -9.86 108.11 25.41
C LYS A 10 -9.42 108.02 26.88
N ASN A 11 -9.13 106.78 27.31
CA ASN A 11 -8.31 106.44 28.48
C ASN A 11 -7.04 105.68 28.00
N PRO A 12 -5.80 105.99 28.47
CA PRO A 12 -4.56 105.38 27.95
C PRO A 12 -4.33 103.91 28.33
N ALA A 13 -5.19 103.32 29.16
CA ALA A 13 -5.09 101.92 29.57
C ALA A 13 -5.52 100.91 28.47
N ALA A 14 -6.14 101.38 27.37
CA ALA A 14 -6.56 100.52 26.27
C ALA A 14 -5.41 100.03 25.36
N ASN A 15 -4.30 100.78 25.26
CA ASN A 15 -3.20 100.46 24.34
C ASN A 15 -2.33 99.28 24.80
N GLN A 16 -2.21 99.03 26.12
CA GLN A 16 -1.49 97.85 26.62
C GLN A 16 -2.35 96.59 26.51
N SER A 17 -3.66 96.68 26.77
CA SER A 17 -4.57 95.54 26.60
C SER A 17 -4.74 95.14 25.14
N GLU A 18 -4.81 96.09 24.20
CA GLU A 18 -4.88 95.79 22.75
C GLU A 18 -3.62 95.08 22.24
N SER A 19 -2.41 95.47 22.66
CA SER A 19 -1.16 94.81 22.25
C SER A 19 -1.00 93.39 22.83
N GLN A 20 -1.50 93.15 24.04
CA GLN A 20 -1.52 91.81 24.65
C GLN A 20 -2.63 90.93 24.04
N TRP A 21 -3.77 91.51 23.67
CA TRP A 21 -4.85 90.81 22.96
C TRP A 21 -4.41 90.38 21.55
N ASP A 22 -3.81 91.29 20.77
CA ASP A 22 -3.30 91.01 19.42
C ASP A 22 -2.24 89.89 19.46
N GLY A 23 -1.29 89.95 20.41
CA GLY A 23 -0.32 88.87 20.63
C GLY A 23 -0.94 87.51 21.00
N SER A 24 -2.03 87.50 21.79
CA SER A 24 -2.75 86.27 22.15
C SER A 24 -3.53 85.65 20.98
N VAL A 25 -4.10 86.50 20.12
CA VAL A 25 -4.84 86.08 18.92
C VAL A 25 -3.88 85.53 17.86
N GLN A 26 -2.74 86.20 17.62
CA GLN A 26 -1.70 85.68 16.72
C GLN A 26 -1.14 84.34 17.22
N ARG A 27 -0.98 84.17 18.54
CA ARG A 27 -0.54 82.89 19.13
C ARG A 27 -1.56 81.78 18.96
N ALA A 28 -2.85 82.06 19.07
CA ALA A 28 -3.91 81.08 18.82
C ALA A 28 -3.92 80.65 17.35
N LYS A 29 -3.79 81.59 16.42
CA LYS A 29 -3.77 81.34 14.97
C LYS A 29 -2.52 80.59 14.52
N ALA A 30 -1.36 80.96 15.05
CA ALA A 30 -0.13 80.19 14.86
C ALA A 30 -0.32 78.73 15.31
N LYS A 31 -0.95 78.51 16.48
CA LYS A 31 -1.26 77.17 16.97
C LYS A 31 -2.24 76.41 16.06
N GLU A 32 -3.23 77.08 15.48
CA GLU A 32 -4.14 76.49 14.48
C GLU A 32 -3.40 76.04 13.22
N ALA A 33 -2.42 76.82 12.76
CA ALA A 33 -1.50 76.47 11.68
C ALA A 33 -0.41 75.45 12.07
N GLY A 34 -0.42 74.94 13.31
CA GLY A 34 0.55 73.95 13.80
C GLY A 34 1.91 74.54 14.20
N ILE A 35 2.00 75.85 14.37
CA ILE A 35 3.22 76.58 14.71
C ILE A 35 3.30 76.77 16.22
N GLU A 36 4.36 76.24 16.81
CA GLU A 36 4.68 76.41 18.21
C GLU A 36 5.27 77.79 18.47
N TRP A 37 4.63 78.52 19.38
CA TRP A 37 4.99 79.90 19.63
C TRP A 37 6.36 80.05 20.30
N GLN A 38 6.82 79.08 21.08
CA GLN A 38 8.09 79.15 21.81
C GLN A 38 8.76 77.79 21.79
N LEU A 39 10.08 77.79 21.92
CA LEU A 39 10.84 76.56 22.09
C LEU A 39 10.41 75.84 23.38
N SER A 40 10.46 74.52 23.38
CA SER A 40 10.25 73.74 24.59
C SER A 40 11.29 74.08 25.66
N GLU A 41 10.96 73.87 26.95
CA GLU A 41 11.87 74.16 28.06
C GLU A 41 13.18 73.35 27.99
N ASN A 42 13.15 72.21 27.29
CA ASN A 42 14.28 71.29 27.11
C ASN A 42 15.11 71.61 25.85
N ASP A 43 14.67 72.55 25.01
CA ASP A 43 15.42 72.98 23.84
C ASP A 43 16.33 74.18 24.19
N HIS A 44 17.64 73.90 24.18
CA HIS A 44 18.69 74.84 24.53
C HIS A 44 19.44 75.43 23.33
N ARG A 45 18.96 75.20 22.10
CA ARG A 45 19.56 75.79 20.90
C ARG A 45 19.53 77.32 20.98
N SER A 46 20.64 77.93 20.57
CA SER A 46 20.79 79.38 20.40
C SER A 46 20.08 79.85 19.11
N THR A 47 19.79 81.14 19.02
CA THR A 47 19.21 81.77 17.82
C THR A 47 20.00 81.42 16.55
N GLN A 48 21.34 81.47 16.63
CA GLN A 48 22.22 81.16 15.50
C GLN A 48 22.17 79.68 15.12
N GLU A 49 22.10 78.77 16.09
CA GLU A 49 21.95 77.32 15.81
C GLU A 49 20.60 77.00 15.17
N ILE A 50 19.53 77.71 15.53
CA ILE A 50 18.20 77.55 14.90
C ILE A 50 18.23 78.05 13.46
N ILE A 51 18.80 79.23 13.21
CA ILE A 51 18.95 79.76 11.85
C ILE A 51 19.83 78.82 11.01
N ASP A 52 20.99 78.42 11.53
CA ASP A 52 21.92 77.54 10.81
C ASP A 52 21.34 76.15 10.57
N GLY A 53 20.46 75.68 11.44
CA GLY A 53 19.70 74.45 11.31
C GLY A 53 18.55 74.52 10.29
N SER A 54 18.13 75.71 9.86
CA SER A 54 17.09 75.92 8.85
C SER A 54 17.68 76.54 7.57
N PRO A 55 18.02 75.73 6.55
CA PRO A 55 18.56 76.25 5.30
C PRO A 55 17.65 77.29 4.63
N LEU A 56 16.32 77.13 4.75
CA LEU A 56 15.35 78.11 4.26
C LEU A 56 15.53 79.47 4.93
N LEU A 57 15.58 79.50 6.26
CA LEU A 57 15.73 80.75 7.02
C LEU A 57 17.12 81.36 6.84
N LYS A 58 18.16 80.53 6.85
CA LYS A 58 19.55 80.94 6.64
C LYS A 58 19.77 81.58 5.28
N ASN A 59 19.20 80.99 4.23
CA ASN A 59 19.37 81.43 2.85
C ASN A 59 18.27 82.40 2.40
N LEU A 60 17.35 82.79 3.29
CA LEU A 60 16.24 83.67 2.94
C LEU A 60 16.77 85.05 2.55
N GLY A 61 16.65 85.37 1.27
CA GLY A 61 16.88 86.72 0.78
C GLY A 61 15.70 87.65 1.08
N ASN A 62 15.90 88.96 0.92
CA ASN A 62 14.86 89.96 1.17
C ASN A 62 14.18 90.45 -0.12
N GLN A 63 14.03 89.60 -1.13
CA GLN A 63 13.30 89.93 -2.35
C GLN A 63 11.83 90.22 -2.01
N SER A 64 11.29 91.33 -2.52
CA SER A 64 9.92 91.78 -2.22
C SER A 64 9.62 92.02 -0.73
N ASP A 65 10.65 92.36 0.05
CA ASP A 65 10.63 92.63 1.49
C ASP A 65 10.13 91.45 2.34
N VAL A 66 10.20 90.22 1.82
CA VAL A 66 9.65 89.02 2.48
C VAL A 66 10.35 88.69 3.79
N LYS A 67 11.67 88.94 3.89
CA LYS A 67 12.45 88.69 5.12
C LYS A 67 12.05 89.68 6.21
N ASP A 68 11.92 90.96 5.86
CA ASP A 68 11.51 92.00 6.79
C ASP A 68 10.07 91.78 7.26
N LYS A 69 9.14 91.45 6.35
CA LYS A 69 7.76 91.13 6.70
C LYS A 69 7.63 89.88 7.55
N LEU A 70 8.44 88.84 7.30
CA LEU A 70 8.51 87.67 8.17
C LEU A 70 8.92 88.10 9.58
N LYS A 71 9.96 88.93 9.70
CA LYS A 71 10.45 89.50 10.98
C LYS A 71 9.38 90.30 11.72
N GLU A 72 8.59 91.11 10.99
CA GLU A 72 7.47 91.86 11.56
C GLU A 72 6.38 90.95 12.15
N ARG A 73 6.14 89.77 11.56
CA ARG A 73 5.09 88.84 12.01
C ARG A 73 5.54 87.90 13.12
N VAL A 74 6.76 87.38 13.04
CA VAL A 74 7.24 86.33 13.95
C VAL A 74 8.13 86.88 15.08
N GLY A 75 8.55 88.15 15.00
CA GLY A 75 9.54 88.76 15.88
C GLY A 75 10.93 88.79 15.26
N ASP A 76 11.89 89.45 15.93
CA ASP A 76 13.27 89.57 15.46
C ASP A 76 14.01 88.23 15.56
N PHE A 77 13.83 87.38 14.55
CA PHE A 77 14.43 86.05 14.49
C PHE A 77 15.96 86.04 14.38
N GLU A 78 16.61 87.19 14.15
CA GLU A 78 18.08 87.26 14.12
C GLU A 78 18.67 87.39 15.53
N THR A 79 17.85 87.73 16.53
CA THR A 79 18.29 87.97 17.90
C THR A 79 17.46 87.23 18.96
N ASP A 80 16.21 86.87 18.67
CA ASP A 80 15.31 86.10 19.53
C ASP A 80 15.17 84.65 19.05
N ARG A 81 15.53 83.70 19.92
CA ARG A 81 15.48 82.26 19.63
C ARG A 81 14.06 81.75 19.37
N ASP A 82 13.06 82.25 20.10
CA ASP A 82 11.68 81.82 19.92
C ASP A 82 11.14 82.39 18.59
N ALA A 83 11.56 83.60 18.22
CA ALA A 83 11.25 84.18 16.92
C ALA A 83 11.91 83.42 15.76
N ALA A 84 13.17 82.99 15.92
CA ALA A 84 13.84 82.11 14.96
C ALA A 84 13.12 80.79 14.78
N TYR A 85 12.71 80.16 15.87
CA TYR A 85 11.98 78.90 15.82
C TYR A 85 10.61 79.04 15.15
N ARG A 86 9.86 80.11 15.45
CA ARG A 86 8.60 80.43 14.75
C ARG A 86 8.83 80.71 13.26
N ALA A 87 9.88 81.47 12.93
CA ALA A 87 10.21 81.80 11.54
C ALA A 87 10.53 80.55 10.71
N THR A 88 11.28 79.60 11.28
CA THR A 88 11.56 78.30 10.66
C THR A 88 10.27 77.55 10.36
N GLN A 89 9.38 77.40 11.33
CA GLN A 89 8.10 76.70 11.16
C GLN A 89 7.18 77.38 10.14
N VAL A 90 7.17 78.72 10.07
CA VAL A 90 6.41 79.46 9.04
C VAL A 90 6.95 79.15 7.64
N LEU A 91 8.29 79.14 7.48
CA LEU A 91 8.89 78.83 6.18
C LEU A 91 8.65 77.36 5.79
N GLU A 92 8.73 76.44 6.75
CA GLU A 92 8.36 75.03 6.54
C GLU A 92 6.89 74.89 6.14
N HIS A 93 5.97 75.58 6.81
CA HIS A 93 4.55 75.62 6.43
C HIS A 93 4.37 76.09 4.99
N ILE A 94 5.02 77.19 4.61
CA ILE A 94 4.94 77.75 3.26
C ILE A 94 5.52 76.81 2.20
N GLU A 95 6.64 76.13 2.50
CA GLU A 95 7.28 75.17 1.59
C GLU A 95 6.43 73.90 1.44
N GLN A 96 5.83 73.42 2.54
CA GLN A 96 5.15 72.13 2.58
C GLN A 96 3.67 72.17 2.22
N LEU A 97 3.00 73.32 2.38
CA LEU A 97 1.56 73.47 2.15
C LEU A 97 1.26 74.48 1.04
N ASP A 98 0.25 74.18 0.23
CA ASP A 98 -0.26 75.11 -0.78
C ASP A 98 -1.21 76.16 -0.19
N GLU A 99 -1.76 77.01 -1.06
CA GLU A 99 -2.72 78.07 -0.69
C GLU A 99 -4.06 77.55 -0.15
N GLY A 100 -4.38 76.27 -0.37
CA GLY A 100 -5.55 75.61 0.22
C GLY A 100 -5.21 74.77 1.45
N GLY A 101 -3.97 74.82 1.93
CA GLY A 101 -3.48 74.06 3.08
C GLY A 101 -3.25 72.57 2.81
N SER A 102 -3.13 72.17 1.53
CA SER A 102 -2.83 70.79 1.15
C SER A 102 -1.32 70.55 1.04
N ARG A 103 -0.86 69.35 1.44
CA ARG A 103 0.55 68.96 1.37
C ARG A 103 1.04 68.92 -0.09
N VAL A 104 1.99 69.78 -0.43
CA VAL A 104 2.65 69.78 -1.75
C VAL A 104 3.77 68.76 -1.80
N ALA A 105 4.07 68.27 -2.99
CA ALA A 105 5.18 67.35 -3.23
C ALA A 105 5.83 67.68 -4.57
N GLY A 106 7.15 67.55 -4.65
CA GLY A 106 7.89 67.78 -5.90
C GLY A 106 9.34 68.19 -5.65
N LYS A 107 10.06 68.46 -6.74
CA LYS A 107 11.48 68.87 -6.71
C LYS A 107 11.74 70.23 -6.05
N ASP A 108 10.70 71.03 -5.90
CA ASP A 108 10.79 72.38 -5.33
C ASP A 108 10.65 72.34 -3.80
N VAL A 109 10.21 71.20 -3.22
CA VAL A 109 10.12 71.00 -1.77
C VAL A 109 11.45 70.48 -1.21
N ASN A 110 11.86 70.96 -0.02
CA ASN A 110 13.09 70.61 0.70
C ASN A 110 14.38 70.90 -0.08
N ASN A 111 14.34 71.84 -1.02
CA ASN A 111 15.50 72.21 -1.82
C ASN A 111 16.31 73.37 -1.21
N SER A 112 16.00 73.74 0.04
CA SER A 112 16.70 74.74 0.84
C SER A 112 16.58 76.19 0.33
N ARG A 113 15.59 76.50 -0.51
CA ARG A 113 15.30 77.85 -0.99
C ARG A 113 13.79 78.08 -1.08
N VAL A 114 13.37 79.33 -0.95
CA VAL A 114 11.98 79.73 -1.22
C VAL A 114 11.82 79.98 -2.73
N ASP A 115 11.01 79.16 -3.40
CA ASP A 115 10.84 79.19 -4.84
C ASP A 115 9.71 80.12 -5.31
N GLY A 116 9.84 80.61 -6.55
CA GLY A 116 8.80 81.40 -7.22
C GLY A 116 9.06 82.90 -7.37
N PHE A 117 10.25 83.38 -7.02
CA PHE A 117 10.67 84.73 -7.39
C PHE A 117 10.96 84.83 -8.91
N THR A 118 10.53 85.94 -9.53
CA THR A 118 10.92 86.30 -10.90
C THR A 118 12.37 86.78 -10.95
N LYS A 119 12.94 86.92 -12.15
CA LYS A 119 14.27 87.52 -12.34
C LYS A 119 14.35 88.98 -11.84
N SER A 120 13.22 89.68 -11.76
CA SER A 120 13.12 91.04 -11.19
C SER A 120 12.95 91.04 -9.66
N GLY A 121 12.85 89.87 -9.01
CA GLY A 121 12.66 89.75 -7.56
C GLY A 121 11.21 89.85 -7.10
N GLU A 122 10.24 89.78 -8.02
CA GLU A 122 8.81 89.78 -7.69
C GLU A 122 8.35 88.37 -7.32
N ALA A 123 7.55 88.23 -6.26
CA ALA A 123 6.95 86.96 -5.89
C ALA A 123 5.80 86.61 -6.83
N LYS A 124 5.78 85.39 -7.38
CA LYS A 124 4.65 84.91 -8.20
C LYS A 124 3.53 84.39 -7.30
N HIS A 125 2.30 84.79 -7.58
CA HIS A 125 1.12 84.24 -6.93
C HIS A 125 1.04 82.70 -7.13
N GLY A 126 0.56 81.97 -6.11
CA GLY A 126 0.49 80.50 -6.11
C GLY A 126 1.83 79.78 -5.88
N THR A 127 2.94 80.49 -5.68
CA THR A 127 4.26 79.91 -5.35
C THR A 127 4.63 80.12 -3.87
N GLU A 128 5.66 79.45 -3.38
CA GLU A 128 6.17 79.63 -2.00
C GLU A 128 6.50 81.09 -1.71
N ALA A 129 7.20 81.77 -2.64
CA ALA A 129 7.51 83.19 -2.55
C ALA A 129 6.24 84.06 -2.46
N GLY A 130 5.19 83.71 -3.22
CA GLY A 130 3.89 84.37 -3.16
C GLY A 130 3.21 84.17 -1.82
N ARG A 131 3.17 82.93 -1.32
CA ARG A 131 2.59 82.59 -0.01
C ARG A 131 3.34 83.27 1.14
N LEU A 132 4.68 83.35 1.07
CA LEU A 132 5.47 84.08 2.06
C LEU A 132 5.17 85.59 2.03
N GLN A 133 4.98 86.17 0.84
CA GLN A 133 4.58 87.55 0.70
C GLN A 133 3.18 87.81 1.28
N ASP A 134 2.24 86.91 1.01
CA ASP A 134 0.87 86.97 1.53
C ASP A 134 0.84 86.80 3.06
N PHE A 135 1.62 85.86 3.62
CA PHE A 135 1.83 85.73 5.05
C PHE A 135 2.36 87.04 5.66
N GLY A 136 3.36 87.67 5.03
CA GLY A 136 3.87 88.97 5.47
C GLY A 136 2.76 90.03 5.55
N LYS A 137 1.84 90.03 4.58
CA LYS A 137 0.73 90.99 4.50
C LYS A 137 -0.41 90.70 5.47
N PHE A 138 -0.80 89.44 5.62
CA PHE A 138 -2.04 89.04 6.31
C PHE A 138 -1.82 88.33 7.65
N GLY A 139 -0.59 87.89 7.95
CA GLY A 139 -0.23 87.20 9.19
C GLY A 139 -0.63 85.72 9.21
N PHE A 140 -0.69 85.14 10.41
CA PHE A 140 -0.93 83.71 10.62
C PHE A 140 -2.30 83.21 10.13
N ASP A 141 -3.30 84.09 9.99
CA ASP A 141 -4.61 83.74 9.42
C ASP A 141 -4.55 83.24 7.97
N ASN A 142 -3.50 83.61 7.25
CA ASN A 142 -3.33 83.26 5.83
C ASN A 142 -2.53 81.97 5.65
N LEU A 143 -2.15 81.30 6.74
CA LEU A 143 -1.52 79.99 6.72
C LEU A 143 -2.62 78.94 6.75
N GLU A 144 -3.12 78.58 5.59
CA GLU A 144 -4.12 77.53 5.45
C GLU A 144 -3.51 76.15 5.72
N GLY A 145 -4.25 75.28 6.40
CA GLY A 145 -3.75 73.96 6.81
C GLY A 145 -2.84 73.99 8.05
N LYS A 146 -2.48 72.81 8.54
CA LYS A 146 -1.76 72.63 9.79
C LYS A 146 -0.42 71.93 9.54
N LEU A 147 0.68 72.56 9.95
CA LEU A 147 2.00 71.94 9.98
C LEU A 147 1.98 70.77 10.99
N LYS A 148 2.46 69.61 10.56
CA LYS A 148 2.44 68.39 11.38
C LYS A 148 3.68 68.35 12.27
N ASN A 149 3.48 68.18 13.59
CA ASN A 149 4.56 67.93 14.52
C ASN A 149 4.80 66.41 14.65
N VAL A 150 5.95 65.95 14.16
CA VAL A 150 6.38 64.55 14.15
C VAL A 150 6.44 63.92 15.55
N ASP A 151 6.72 64.72 16.58
CA ASP A 151 6.84 64.25 17.98
C ASP A 151 5.49 63.88 18.59
N THR A 152 4.40 64.42 18.04
CA THR A 152 3.03 64.21 18.54
C THR A 152 2.27 63.11 17.81
N VAL A 153 2.85 62.56 16.73
CA VAL A 153 2.17 61.56 15.89
C VAL A 153 1.83 60.30 16.67
N ALA A 154 2.68 59.88 17.61
CA ALA A 154 2.49 58.68 18.41
C ALA A 154 1.19 58.69 19.24
N ASP A 155 0.69 59.89 19.58
CA ASP A 155 -0.48 60.13 20.43
C ASP A 155 -1.80 60.28 19.63
N ASP A 156 -1.78 60.15 18.29
CA ASP A 156 -2.99 60.29 17.46
C ASP A 156 -3.82 58.98 17.42
N PRO A 157 -4.97 58.90 18.13
CA PRO A 157 -5.77 57.68 18.16
C PRO A 157 -6.44 57.38 16.82
N VAL A 158 -6.71 58.40 15.98
CA VAL A 158 -7.37 58.22 14.69
C VAL A 158 -6.39 57.64 13.69
N ALA A 159 -5.16 58.15 13.66
CA ALA A 159 -4.10 57.57 12.82
C ALA A 159 -3.81 56.12 13.23
N ARG A 160 -3.82 55.84 14.54
CA ARG A 160 -3.67 54.47 15.08
C ARG A 160 -4.76 53.51 14.62
N GLU A 161 -6.03 53.92 14.71
CA GLU A 161 -7.16 53.10 14.24
C GLU A 161 -7.07 52.82 12.74
N LYS A 162 -6.72 53.84 11.94
CA LYS A 162 -6.55 53.69 10.48
C LYS A 162 -5.38 52.79 10.12
N ALA A 163 -4.27 52.87 10.85
CA ALA A 163 -3.12 51.97 10.66
C ALA A 163 -3.51 50.51 10.94
N ASP A 164 -4.23 50.26 12.03
CA ASP A 164 -4.71 48.93 12.41
C ASP A 164 -5.65 48.33 11.34
N ALA A 165 -6.53 49.15 10.76
CA ALA A 165 -7.39 48.74 9.64
C ALA A 165 -6.61 48.29 8.38
N ARG A 166 -5.35 48.72 8.23
CA ARG A 166 -4.44 48.31 7.15
C ARG A 166 -3.49 47.18 7.56
N GLY A 167 -3.63 46.64 8.77
CA GLY A 167 -2.76 45.60 9.32
C GLY A 167 -1.41 46.11 9.80
N ILE A 168 -1.26 47.42 10.01
CA ILE A 168 -0.03 48.05 10.47
C ILE A 168 -0.07 48.19 11.98
N GLN A 169 0.86 47.51 12.65
CA GLN A 169 0.97 47.54 14.10
C GLN A 169 1.55 48.88 14.54
N TRP A 170 0.82 49.58 15.42
CA TRP A 170 1.22 50.91 15.89
C TRP A 170 2.45 50.88 16.78
N VAL A 171 2.60 49.87 17.62
CA VAL A 171 3.76 49.73 18.53
C VAL A 171 4.43 48.40 18.25
N ARG A 172 5.71 48.29 18.58
CA ARG A 172 6.45 47.04 18.46
C ARG A 172 5.90 45.98 19.42
N PRO A 173 6.03 44.69 19.08
CA PRO A 173 5.79 43.59 20.03
C PRO A 173 6.61 43.76 21.32
N GLU A 174 6.06 43.37 22.48
CA GLU A 174 6.69 43.57 23.79
C GLU A 174 8.11 42.97 23.92
N ASN A 175 8.40 41.93 23.16
CA ASN A 175 9.69 41.24 23.12
C ASN A 175 10.70 41.83 22.11
N ASP A 176 10.30 42.79 21.27
CA ASP A 176 11.21 43.46 20.35
C ASP A 176 11.94 44.62 21.05
N GLN A 177 13.22 44.40 21.36
CA GLN A 177 14.08 45.36 22.07
C GLN A 177 15.03 46.14 21.14
N ARG A 178 14.83 46.06 19.81
CA ARG A 178 15.70 46.76 18.85
C ARG A 178 15.60 48.28 19.00
N SER A 179 16.67 49.00 18.73
CA SER A 179 16.65 50.46 18.59
C SER A 179 16.07 50.89 17.23
N ALA A 180 15.70 52.16 17.09
CA ALA A 180 15.28 52.74 15.81
C ALA A 180 16.32 52.48 14.71
N GLN A 181 17.61 52.71 15.03
CA GLN A 181 18.73 52.46 14.13
C GLN A 181 18.83 50.99 13.71
N GLN A 182 18.67 50.04 14.65
CA GLN A 182 18.67 48.61 14.31
C GLN A 182 17.50 48.25 13.38
N ILE A 183 16.31 48.80 13.60
CA ILE A 183 15.15 48.55 12.74
C ILE A 183 15.36 49.12 11.33
N ILE A 184 15.95 50.33 11.24
CA ILE A 184 16.34 50.94 9.96
C ILE A 184 17.38 50.05 9.26
N ASP A 185 18.44 49.64 9.96
CA ASP A 185 19.50 48.82 9.38
C ASP A 185 19.01 47.43 8.92
N ASP A 186 18.03 46.86 9.62
CA ASP A 186 17.33 45.62 9.29
C ASP A 186 16.31 45.77 8.14
N SER A 187 16.02 47.00 7.70
CA SER A 187 15.05 47.30 6.64
C SER A 187 15.77 47.99 5.46
N PRO A 188 16.16 47.26 4.42
CA PRO A 188 16.79 47.85 3.24
C PRO A 188 15.97 49.00 2.63
N LEU A 189 14.64 48.84 2.56
CA LEU A 189 13.72 49.88 2.10
C LEU A 189 13.85 51.16 2.92
N LEU A 190 13.79 51.08 4.24
CA LEU A 190 13.85 52.25 5.12
C LEU A 190 15.25 52.85 5.18
N LYS A 191 16.30 52.01 5.20
CA LYS A 191 17.71 52.40 5.18
C LYS A 191 18.08 53.18 3.94
N ASN A 192 17.63 52.71 2.77
CA ASN A 192 17.98 53.28 1.47
C ASN A 192 16.97 54.34 1.01
N LEU A 193 15.94 54.65 1.81
CA LEU A 193 14.94 55.64 1.45
C LEU A 193 15.56 57.04 1.38
N GLY A 194 15.69 57.56 0.17
CA GLY A 194 16.03 58.96 -0.05
C GLY A 194 14.82 59.89 0.15
N ASN A 195 15.08 61.19 0.16
CA ASN A 195 14.03 62.21 0.33
C ASN A 195 13.60 62.88 -0.99
N GLN A 196 13.70 62.16 -2.12
CA GLN A 196 13.25 62.66 -3.42
C GLN A 196 11.75 62.97 -3.34
N SER A 197 11.33 64.13 -3.86
CA SER A 197 9.92 64.56 -3.79
C SER A 197 9.37 64.71 -2.36
N GLY A 198 10.24 64.79 -1.34
CA GLY A 198 9.85 64.92 0.07
C GLY A 198 9.30 63.65 0.72
N VAL A 199 9.42 62.49 0.09
CA VAL A 199 8.74 61.26 0.55
C VAL A 199 9.20 60.76 1.92
N LYS A 200 10.45 61.03 2.31
CA LYS A 200 10.99 60.59 3.61
C LYS A 200 10.40 61.43 4.74
N ASP A 201 10.30 62.74 4.54
CA ASP A 201 9.70 63.64 5.53
C ASP A 201 8.19 63.42 5.61
N MET A 202 7.54 63.24 4.46
CA MET A 202 6.13 62.86 4.40
C MET A 202 5.85 61.54 5.15
N LEU A 203 6.76 60.55 5.08
CA LEU A 203 6.65 59.33 5.88
C LEU A 203 6.72 59.65 7.37
N LYS A 204 7.71 60.45 7.81
CA LYS A 204 7.84 60.90 9.22
C LYS A 204 6.60 61.64 9.71
N GLU A 205 6.03 62.53 8.91
CA GLU A 205 4.81 63.29 9.22
C GLU A 205 3.59 62.37 9.49
N GLN A 206 3.60 61.14 8.98
CA GLN A 206 2.51 60.17 9.16
C GLN A 206 2.79 59.11 10.23
N VAL A 207 4.05 58.74 10.44
CA VAL A 207 4.43 57.61 11.34
C VAL A 207 5.20 58.03 12.59
N GLY A 208 5.64 59.28 12.68
CA GLY A 208 6.52 59.81 13.73
C GLY A 208 8.00 59.83 13.32
N ASP A 209 8.86 60.33 14.21
CA ASP A 209 10.30 60.41 13.95
C ASP A 209 10.99 59.04 14.01
N PHE A 210 10.89 58.29 12.92
CA PHE A 210 11.43 56.95 12.81
C PHE A 210 12.96 56.85 12.91
N GLU A 211 13.70 57.97 12.90
CA GLU A 211 15.15 57.95 13.08
C GLU A 211 15.55 57.82 14.55
N ASN A 212 14.68 58.27 15.47
CA ASN A 212 14.96 58.28 16.90
C ASN A 212 13.94 57.51 17.74
N ASP A 213 12.70 57.34 17.27
CA ASP A 213 11.66 56.53 17.89
C ASP A 213 11.60 55.12 17.27
N PRO A 214 11.92 54.06 18.03
CA PRO A 214 11.85 52.68 17.56
C PRO A 214 10.44 52.24 17.11
N ASP A 215 9.38 52.73 17.75
CA ASP A 215 8.02 52.38 17.35
C ASP A 215 7.63 53.07 16.05
N ALA A 216 8.05 54.33 15.84
CA ALA A 216 7.95 55.00 14.55
C ALA A 216 8.75 54.28 13.46
N ALA A 217 9.96 53.79 13.75
CA ALA A 217 10.75 52.98 12.82
C ALA A 217 10.04 51.69 12.41
N TYR A 218 9.41 51.02 13.38
CA TYR A 218 8.64 49.82 13.12
C TYR A 218 7.39 50.07 12.28
N ARG A 219 6.65 51.15 12.56
CA ARG A 219 5.51 51.58 11.74
C ARG A 219 5.95 51.96 10.32
N ALA A 220 7.03 52.74 10.19
CA ALA A 220 7.58 53.20 8.92
C ALA A 220 7.97 52.02 8.02
N LYS A 221 8.65 51.01 8.58
CA LYS A 221 8.99 49.78 7.87
C LYS A 221 7.73 49.10 7.29
N GLN A 222 6.69 48.92 8.11
CA GLN A 222 5.45 48.27 7.68
C GLN A 222 4.71 49.04 6.58
N VAL A 223 4.73 50.38 6.65
CA VAL A 223 4.17 51.23 5.58
C VAL A 223 4.92 51.02 4.26
N LEU A 224 6.26 50.99 4.30
CA LEU A 224 7.06 50.73 3.10
C LEU A 224 6.78 49.33 2.55
N ASP A 225 6.74 48.31 3.41
CA ASP A 225 6.35 46.94 3.05
C ASP A 225 4.97 46.92 2.36
N HIS A 226 3.99 47.68 2.85
CA HIS A 226 2.68 47.78 2.24
C HIS A 226 2.74 48.44 0.84
N VAL A 227 3.43 49.58 0.73
CA VAL A 227 3.56 50.34 -0.52
C VAL A 227 4.17 49.52 -1.67
N VAL A 228 5.17 48.69 -1.37
CA VAL A 228 5.83 47.86 -2.39
C VAL A 228 5.04 46.59 -2.71
N ARG A 229 4.19 46.10 -1.79
CA ARG A 229 3.42 44.86 -1.96
C ARG A 229 2.03 45.03 -2.56
N PHE A 230 1.43 46.22 -2.48
CA PHE A 230 0.07 46.47 -2.97
C PHE A 230 0.01 47.55 -4.04
N ASP A 231 -0.90 47.37 -5.00
CA ASP A 231 -1.19 48.36 -6.02
C ASP A 231 -2.17 49.44 -5.51
N GLY A 232 -2.53 50.40 -6.37
CA GLY A 232 -3.45 51.47 -6.02
C GLY A 232 -4.88 51.02 -5.70
N ASN A 233 -5.26 49.79 -6.08
CA ASN A 233 -6.57 49.20 -5.78
C ASN A 233 -6.53 48.30 -4.53
N GLY A 234 -5.34 48.05 -3.99
CA GLY A 234 -5.11 47.12 -2.89
C GLY A 234 -4.97 45.66 -3.31
N GLU A 235 -4.75 45.39 -4.60
CA GLU A 235 -4.35 44.07 -5.06
C GLU A 235 -2.87 43.82 -4.78
N ARG A 236 -2.53 42.60 -4.37
CA ARG A 236 -1.14 42.21 -4.17
C ARG A 236 -0.38 42.25 -5.49
N LEU A 237 0.71 43.00 -5.51
CA LEU A 237 1.67 43.07 -6.61
C LEU A 237 2.51 41.80 -6.65
N ALA A 238 2.92 41.43 -7.85
CA ALA A 238 3.88 40.37 -8.07
C ALA A 238 4.79 40.71 -9.25
N GLY A 239 6.05 40.29 -9.17
CA GLY A 239 7.07 40.59 -10.18
C GLY A 239 8.45 40.84 -9.57
N LYS A 240 9.46 41.00 -10.40
CA LYS A 240 10.85 41.23 -9.98
C LYS A 240 11.10 42.57 -9.29
N ASP A 241 10.23 43.54 -9.55
CA ASP A 241 10.33 44.90 -9.02
C ASP A 241 9.63 45.00 -7.64
N VAL A 242 8.96 43.93 -7.19
CA VAL A 242 8.31 43.87 -5.88
C VAL A 242 9.29 43.36 -4.83
N ASN A 243 9.38 44.03 -3.67
CA ASN A 243 10.29 43.68 -2.57
C ASN A 243 11.77 43.59 -3.01
N ASN A 244 12.21 44.45 -3.95
CA ASN A 244 13.59 44.48 -4.45
C ASN A 244 14.54 45.38 -3.61
N ASP A 245 14.18 45.62 -2.35
CA ASP A 245 14.91 46.50 -1.41
C ASP A 245 15.00 47.99 -1.81
N SER A 246 14.22 48.42 -2.82
CA SER A 246 14.13 49.81 -3.30
C SER A 246 12.68 50.28 -3.36
N VAL A 247 12.47 51.60 -3.33
CA VAL A 247 11.19 52.23 -3.67
C VAL A 247 11.30 52.78 -5.09
N ASP A 248 10.62 52.12 -6.01
CA ASP A 248 10.78 52.38 -7.44
C ASP A 248 9.76 53.38 -7.99
N GLY A 249 10.13 54.02 -9.11
CA GLY A 249 9.24 54.92 -9.85
C GLY A 249 9.53 56.41 -9.72
N PHE A 250 10.66 56.78 -9.11
CA PHE A 250 11.18 58.14 -9.23
C PHE A 250 11.70 58.42 -10.66
N THR A 251 11.44 59.63 -11.16
CA THR A 251 12.04 60.13 -12.40
C THR A 251 13.51 60.53 -12.16
N LYS A 252 14.25 60.80 -13.24
CA LYS A 252 15.61 61.38 -13.13
C LYS A 252 15.63 62.76 -12.43
N SER A 253 14.50 63.48 -12.44
CA SER A 253 14.31 64.74 -11.72
C SER A 253 13.92 64.55 -10.25
N GLY A 254 13.77 63.31 -9.77
CA GLY A 254 13.37 63.01 -8.40
C GLY A 254 11.87 63.11 -8.15
N GLU A 255 11.04 63.17 -9.19
CA GLU A 255 9.58 63.23 -9.05
C GLU A 255 8.99 61.81 -8.99
N ALA A 256 8.02 61.59 -8.10
CA ALA A 256 7.32 60.32 -8.00
C ALA A 256 6.32 60.15 -9.16
N LYS A 257 6.38 59.03 -9.89
CA LYS A 257 5.40 58.74 -10.95
C LYS A 257 4.12 58.15 -10.37
N HIS A 258 2.97 58.65 -10.83
CA HIS A 258 1.67 58.07 -10.47
C HIS A 258 1.59 56.57 -10.83
N GLY A 259 0.97 55.77 -9.97
CA GLY A 259 0.83 54.32 -10.14
C GLY A 259 2.07 53.48 -9.80
N THR A 260 3.20 54.10 -9.44
CA THR A 260 4.42 53.42 -8.98
C THR A 260 4.52 53.39 -7.45
N GLU A 261 5.50 52.66 -6.90
CA GLU A 261 5.75 52.62 -5.45
C GLU A 261 6.04 54.00 -4.88
N ALA A 262 6.91 54.77 -5.55
CA ALA A 262 7.19 56.16 -5.21
C ALA A 262 5.91 57.03 -5.24
N GLY A 263 5.04 56.81 -6.21
CA GLY A 263 3.74 57.49 -6.32
C GLY A 263 2.84 57.17 -5.13
N ARG A 264 2.72 55.88 -4.78
CA ARG A 264 1.90 55.42 -3.64
C ARG A 264 2.46 55.89 -2.30
N LEU A 265 3.79 55.93 -2.14
CA LEU A 265 4.42 56.51 -0.95
C LEU A 265 4.12 58.01 -0.84
N GLN A 266 4.15 58.73 -1.96
CA GLN A 266 3.76 60.14 -1.98
C GLN A 266 2.26 60.32 -1.66
N ASP A 267 1.39 59.45 -2.18
CA ASP A 267 -0.04 59.48 -1.88
C ASP A 267 -0.29 59.20 -0.38
N PHE A 268 0.46 58.27 0.22
CA PHE A 268 0.49 58.06 1.68
C PHE A 268 0.96 59.30 2.44
N GLY A 269 2.00 59.96 1.97
CA GLY A 269 2.46 61.23 2.50
C GLY A 269 1.35 62.28 2.62
N LYS A 270 0.49 62.37 1.59
CA LYS A 270 -0.61 63.34 1.52
C LYS A 270 -1.87 62.89 2.26
N GLY A 271 -2.27 61.63 2.08
CA GLY A 271 -3.55 61.08 2.54
C GLY A 271 -3.49 60.29 3.85
N GLY A 272 -2.29 59.98 4.35
CA GLY A 272 -2.09 59.10 5.50
C GLY A 272 -2.55 57.66 5.23
N PHE A 273 -2.86 56.92 6.29
CA PHE A 273 -3.25 55.50 6.22
C PHE A 273 -4.50 55.19 5.37
N ASP A 274 -5.34 56.18 5.08
CA ASP A 274 -6.51 56.00 4.22
C ASP A 274 -6.13 55.72 2.76
N SER A 275 -4.96 56.21 2.31
CA SER A 275 -4.50 55.99 0.93
C SER A 275 -3.87 54.61 0.71
N LEU A 276 -3.60 53.87 1.78
CA LEU A 276 -3.07 52.51 1.69
C LEU A 276 -4.20 51.54 1.41
N ASN A 277 -4.40 51.17 0.14
CA ASN A 277 -5.41 50.17 -0.22
C ASN A 277 -4.85 48.76 -0.04
N GLY A 278 -5.69 47.83 0.42
CA GLY A 278 -5.26 46.48 0.82
C GLY A 278 -4.87 46.41 2.31
N LYS A 279 -4.64 45.20 2.81
CA LYS A 279 -4.31 44.93 4.21
C LYS A 279 -3.01 44.12 4.27
N LEU A 280 -2.05 44.59 5.05
CA LEU A 280 -0.81 43.88 5.30
C LEU A 280 -1.10 42.72 6.25
N GLU A 281 -1.03 41.48 5.75
CA GLU A 281 -1.17 40.31 6.60
C GLU A 281 0.15 40.02 7.31
N THR A 282 0.09 39.80 8.63
CA THR A 282 1.27 39.48 9.43
C THR A 282 1.30 37.98 9.71
N ALA A 283 2.41 37.33 9.34
CA ALA A 283 2.60 35.89 9.50
C ALA A 283 2.36 35.39 10.93
N ALA A 284 2.56 36.26 11.94
CA ALA A 284 2.35 35.95 13.35
C ALA A 284 0.89 35.61 13.70
N ASN A 285 -0.10 36.15 12.97
CA ASN A 285 -1.52 36.01 13.33
C ASN A 285 -2.26 34.96 12.49
N VAL A 286 -1.67 34.51 11.38
CA VAL A 286 -2.29 33.60 10.40
C VAL A 286 -2.78 32.32 11.06
N GLY A 287 -1.97 31.70 11.93
CA GLY A 287 -2.29 30.42 12.58
C GLY A 287 -3.55 30.47 13.45
N SER A 288 -3.95 31.67 13.91
CA SER A 288 -5.11 31.91 14.78
C SER A 288 -6.35 32.44 14.07
N ASP A 289 -6.27 32.73 12.77
CA ASP A 289 -7.41 33.25 12.01
C ASP A 289 -8.36 32.11 11.60
N PRO A 290 -9.60 32.06 12.14
CA PRO A 290 -10.54 30.98 11.84
C PRO A 290 -10.97 30.96 10.37
N LYS A 291 -10.99 32.10 9.66
CA LYS A 291 -11.38 32.14 8.24
C LYS A 291 -10.29 31.56 7.35
N VAL A 292 -9.03 31.87 7.65
CA VAL A 292 -7.90 31.31 6.91
C VAL A 292 -7.80 29.81 7.17
N ARG A 293 -8.03 29.38 8.42
CA ARG A 293 -8.14 27.96 8.77
C ARG A 293 -9.22 27.24 7.98
N GLU A 294 -10.44 27.78 7.96
CA GLU A 294 -11.57 27.20 7.21
C GLU A 294 -11.25 27.09 5.70
N ALA A 295 -10.63 28.12 5.12
CA ALA A 295 -10.22 28.10 3.71
C ALA A 295 -9.13 27.04 3.44
N GLY A 296 -8.16 26.90 4.33
CA GLY A 296 -7.12 25.86 4.25
C GLY A 296 -7.69 24.46 4.36
N GLU A 297 -8.54 24.20 5.36
CA GLU A 297 -9.19 22.90 5.57
C GLU A 297 -10.08 22.53 4.36
N LYS A 298 -10.79 23.51 3.78
CA LYS A 298 -11.59 23.31 2.55
C LYS A 298 -10.73 23.00 1.31
N ALA A 299 -9.49 23.47 1.28
CA ALA A 299 -8.50 23.13 0.26
C ALA A 299 -7.81 21.76 0.52
N GLY A 300 -8.13 21.08 1.63
CA GLY A 300 -7.53 19.81 2.04
C GLY A 300 -6.19 19.96 2.77
N ILE A 301 -5.89 21.16 3.29
CA ILE A 301 -4.69 21.41 4.09
C ILE A 301 -4.96 21.07 5.55
N VAL A 302 -4.16 20.18 6.11
CA VAL A 302 -4.17 19.85 7.54
C VAL A 302 -3.53 21.01 8.30
N TRP A 303 -4.33 21.69 9.13
CA TRP A 303 -3.94 22.97 9.73
C TRP A 303 -2.84 22.86 10.80
N GLU A 304 -2.87 21.78 11.58
CA GLU A 304 -1.95 21.49 12.69
C GLU A 304 -1.27 20.15 12.47
N LEU A 305 -0.08 19.98 13.04
CA LEU A 305 0.61 18.70 13.02
C LEU A 305 -0.26 17.60 13.65
N PRO A 306 -0.32 16.39 13.06
CA PRO A 306 -1.06 15.27 13.62
C PRO A 306 -0.61 14.90 15.03
N GLU A 307 -1.52 14.33 15.82
CA GLU A 307 -1.23 13.89 17.18
C GLU A 307 -0.07 12.88 17.19
N GLY A 308 1.01 13.20 17.91
CA GLY A 308 2.22 12.37 18.01
C GLY A 308 3.40 12.86 17.16
N ASP A 309 3.17 13.73 16.17
CA ASP A 309 4.25 14.37 15.41
C ASP A 309 4.91 15.48 16.26
N LYS A 310 6.22 15.34 16.52
CA LYS A 310 7.02 16.25 17.36
C LYS A 310 8.09 16.99 16.57
N ARG A 311 8.06 16.93 15.24
CA ARG A 311 9.04 17.60 14.39
C ARG A 311 8.99 19.12 14.62
N SER A 312 10.16 19.73 14.71
CA SER A 312 10.30 21.19 14.72
C SER A 312 10.08 21.78 13.33
N ALA A 313 9.95 23.12 13.24
CA ALA A 313 9.90 23.81 11.96
C ALA A 313 11.13 23.48 11.10
N SER A 314 12.33 23.41 11.71
CA SER A 314 13.56 23.02 11.01
C SER A 314 13.49 21.59 10.48
N ASP A 315 13.02 20.63 11.28
CA ASP A 315 12.92 19.24 10.86
C ASP A 315 11.97 19.08 9.65
N ILE A 316 10.86 19.83 9.64
CA ILE A 316 9.90 19.83 8.53
C ILE A 316 10.50 20.48 7.27
N ILE A 317 11.18 21.62 7.42
CA ILE A 317 11.88 22.28 6.32
C ILE A 317 12.96 21.36 5.75
N ASP A 318 13.78 20.76 6.59
CA ASP A 318 14.88 19.89 6.16
C ASP A 318 14.40 18.62 5.45
N ALA A 319 13.25 18.08 5.87
CA ALA A 319 12.60 16.93 5.24
C ALA A 319 11.86 17.29 3.94
N ASN A 320 11.64 18.57 3.64
CA ASN A 320 10.97 19.02 2.42
C ASN A 320 11.93 19.85 1.53
N PRO A 321 12.55 19.22 0.51
CA PRO A 321 13.50 19.91 -0.37
C PRO A 321 12.91 21.16 -1.07
N LEU A 322 11.62 21.17 -1.41
CA LEU A 322 10.96 22.32 -2.03
C LEU A 322 10.95 23.51 -1.08
N LEU A 323 10.57 23.28 0.18
CA LEU A 323 10.51 24.34 1.20
C LEU A 323 11.91 24.81 1.59
N LYS A 324 12.86 23.87 1.73
CA LYS A 324 14.27 24.14 2.04
C LYS A 324 14.95 25.02 0.99
N ASN A 325 14.69 24.74 -0.28
CA ASN A 325 15.32 25.41 -1.41
C ASN A 325 14.51 26.60 -1.94
N LEU A 326 13.37 26.94 -1.31
CA LEU A 326 12.51 28.01 -1.78
C LEU A 326 13.19 29.38 -1.64
N GLY A 327 13.55 29.97 -2.77
CA GLY A 327 13.98 31.36 -2.84
C GLY A 327 12.80 32.34 -2.86
N ASN A 328 13.11 33.64 -2.71
CA ASN A 328 12.09 34.70 -2.70
C ASN A 328 11.94 35.42 -4.06
N GLN A 329 12.27 34.76 -5.17
CA GLN A 329 12.06 35.32 -6.51
C GLN A 329 10.58 35.67 -6.71
N SER A 330 10.27 36.85 -7.24
CA SER A 330 8.89 37.34 -7.37
C SER A 330 8.11 37.39 -6.03
N GLY A 331 8.80 37.45 -4.89
CA GLY A 331 8.17 37.58 -3.56
C GLY A 331 7.39 36.35 -3.09
N VAL A 332 7.56 35.18 -3.73
CA VAL A 332 6.74 33.99 -3.46
C VAL A 332 6.94 33.41 -2.07
N LYS A 333 8.16 33.52 -1.50
CA LYS A 333 8.48 32.98 -0.17
C LYS A 333 7.77 33.80 0.91
N ASP A 334 7.82 35.12 0.78
CA ASP A 334 7.10 36.03 1.68
C ASP A 334 5.59 35.85 1.54
N ALA A 335 5.10 35.73 0.31
CA ALA A 335 3.68 35.52 0.07
C ALA A 335 3.19 34.18 0.65
N LEU A 336 3.99 33.12 0.56
CA LEU A 336 3.71 31.85 1.23
C LEU A 336 3.63 32.06 2.76
N LYS A 337 4.63 32.72 3.35
CA LYS A 337 4.72 33.01 4.80
C LYS A 337 3.51 33.81 5.31
N GLU A 338 3.02 34.77 4.53
CA GLU A 338 1.84 35.57 4.87
C GLU A 338 0.52 34.78 4.77
N ARG A 339 0.48 33.68 4.03
CA ARG A 339 -0.72 32.83 3.88
C ARG A 339 -0.75 31.64 4.83
N VAL A 340 0.41 31.12 5.21
CA VAL A 340 0.52 29.91 6.05
C VAL A 340 1.05 30.18 7.46
N GLY A 341 1.58 31.39 7.72
CA GLY A 341 2.23 31.77 8.96
C GLY A 341 3.76 31.67 8.90
N ASP A 342 4.43 31.97 10.01
CA ASP A 342 5.89 31.97 10.10
C ASP A 342 6.47 30.56 10.07
N PHE A 343 6.55 29.97 8.88
CA PHE A 343 7.01 28.60 8.69
C PHE A 343 8.49 28.37 9.06
N GLU A 344 9.27 29.42 9.29
CA GLU A 344 10.67 29.29 9.71
C GLU A 344 10.78 29.00 11.20
N ASN A 345 9.77 29.38 12.00
CA ASN A 345 9.79 29.26 13.46
C ASN A 345 8.58 28.53 14.06
N ASP A 346 7.45 28.44 13.35
CA ASP A 346 6.24 27.71 13.75
C ASP A 346 6.16 26.36 12.99
N PRO A 347 6.27 25.21 13.70
CA PRO A 347 6.14 23.89 13.10
C PRO A 347 4.82 23.67 12.34
N ASN A 348 3.71 24.24 12.83
CA ASN A 348 2.43 24.11 12.15
C ASN A 348 2.41 24.93 10.86
N ALA A 349 3.04 26.11 10.85
CA ALA A 349 3.21 26.91 9.63
C ALA A 349 4.13 26.22 8.62
N ALA A 350 5.22 25.59 9.07
CA ALA A 350 6.09 24.75 8.24
C ALA A 350 5.31 23.61 7.58
N PHE A 351 4.48 22.95 8.37
CA PHE A 351 3.64 21.86 7.88
C PHE A 351 2.57 22.32 6.88
N ARG A 352 1.94 23.47 7.09
CA ARG A 352 1.03 24.07 6.10
C ARG A 352 1.77 24.45 4.82
N ALA A 353 2.95 25.07 4.94
CA ALA A 353 3.78 25.49 3.82
C ALA A 353 4.21 24.31 2.93
N SER A 354 4.64 23.19 3.54
CA SER A 354 5.00 21.98 2.79
C SER A 354 3.83 21.43 1.97
N GLN A 355 2.64 21.39 2.55
CA GLN A 355 1.43 20.91 1.87
C GLN A 355 1.03 21.81 0.70
N VAL A 356 1.16 23.14 0.85
CA VAL A 356 0.90 24.10 -0.23
C VAL A 356 1.86 23.87 -1.40
N LEU A 357 3.16 23.72 -1.11
CA LEU A 357 4.16 23.46 -2.15
C LEU A 357 3.88 22.15 -2.89
N ASP A 358 3.52 21.09 -2.16
CA ASP A 358 3.13 19.81 -2.76
C ASP A 358 1.96 19.95 -3.71
N ARG A 359 0.98 20.77 -3.34
CA ARG A 359 -0.19 21.06 -4.18
C ARG A 359 0.20 21.80 -5.46
N VAL A 360 1.11 22.77 -5.34
CA VAL A 360 1.59 23.63 -6.43
C VAL A 360 2.41 22.85 -7.46
N VAL A 361 3.29 21.96 -7.01
CA VAL A 361 4.17 21.17 -7.91
C VAL A 361 3.53 19.87 -8.39
N GLY A 362 2.57 19.33 -7.63
CA GLY A 362 1.94 18.06 -7.97
C GLY A 362 0.78 18.20 -8.97
N TYR A 363 0.23 19.40 -9.16
CA TYR A 363 -1.00 19.59 -9.91
C TYR A 363 -1.05 20.89 -10.69
N ASP A 364 -1.79 20.87 -11.80
CA ASP A 364 -2.09 22.07 -12.59
C ASP A 364 -3.24 22.89 -11.99
N GLU A 365 -3.52 24.05 -12.60
CA GLU A 365 -4.57 24.99 -12.21
C GLU A 365 -6.00 24.40 -12.25
N SER A 366 -6.21 23.31 -13.01
CA SER A 366 -7.49 22.59 -13.07
C SER A 366 -7.60 21.48 -12.01
N GLY A 367 -6.52 21.23 -11.27
CA GLY A 367 -6.41 20.16 -10.29
C GLY A 367 -6.07 18.80 -10.87
N LYS A 368 -5.60 18.74 -12.12
CA LYS A 368 -5.07 17.51 -12.71
C LYS A 368 -3.63 17.29 -12.25
N VAL A 369 -3.31 16.04 -11.96
CA VAL A 369 -1.97 15.63 -11.51
C VAL A 369 -0.96 15.87 -12.63
N LEU A 370 0.15 16.50 -12.29
CA LEU A 370 1.28 16.72 -13.19
C LEU A 370 2.12 15.44 -13.31
N SER A 371 2.77 15.28 -14.46
CA SER A 371 3.66 14.14 -14.72
C SER A 371 4.90 14.57 -15.49
N GLY A 372 5.99 13.79 -15.37
CA GLY A 372 7.26 14.05 -16.06
C GLY A 372 8.41 14.38 -15.10
N ALA A 373 9.63 14.49 -15.65
CA ALA A 373 10.88 14.66 -14.90
C ALA A 373 10.91 15.88 -13.97
N ASP A 374 10.21 16.95 -14.35
CA ASP A 374 10.26 18.22 -13.64
C ASP A 374 9.32 18.28 -12.43
N VAL A 375 8.40 17.31 -12.28
CA VAL A 375 7.45 17.29 -11.17
C VAL A 375 8.16 17.03 -9.84
N ALA A 376 7.97 17.96 -8.90
CA ALA A 376 8.49 17.91 -7.54
C ALA A 376 10.00 17.65 -7.46
N ASN A 377 10.77 18.16 -8.43
CA ASN A 377 12.21 17.95 -8.59
C ASN A 377 13.09 18.70 -7.56
N SER A 378 12.58 18.91 -6.34
CA SER A 378 13.23 19.65 -5.25
C SER A 378 13.42 21.16 -5.49
N SER A 379 12.87 21.73 -6.56
CA SER A 379 12.72 23.17 -6.78
C SER A 379 11.31 23.55 -7.24
N VAL A 380 10.95 24.84 -7.10
CA VAL A 380 9.75 25.41 -7.71
C VAL A 380 10.14 26.00 -9.06
N ASP A 381 9.64 25.40 -10.13
CA ASP A 381 10.04 25.72 -11.50
C ASP A 381 9.17 26.80 -12.16
N GLY A 382 9.75 27.47 -13.17
CA GLY A 382 9.04 28.42 -14.00
C GLY A 382 9.34 29.90 -13.74
N PHE A 383 10.37 30.19 -12.94
CA PHE A 383 10.96 31.53 -12.89
C PHE A 383 11.72 31.86 -14.19
N THR A 384 11.62 33.10 -14.66
CA THR A 384 12.47 33.63 -15.73
C THR A 384 13.88 33.90 -15.22
N LYS A 385 14.83 34.16 -16.14
CA LYS A 385 16.18 34.62 -15.76
C LYS A 385 16.17 35.93 -14.96
N SER A 386 15.12 36.73 -15.10
CA SER A 386 14.92 37.96 -14.33
C SER A 386 14.15 37.75 -13.02
N GLY A 387 13.84 36.49 -12.64
CA GLY A 387 13.15 36.17 -11.39
C GLY A 387 11.63 36.32 -11.43
N GLU A 388 11.03 36.52 -12.59
CA GLU A 388 9.56 36.63 -12.73
C GLU A 388 8.93 35.23 -12.83
N ALA A 389 7.86 34.99 -12.08
CA ALA A 389 7.08 33.76 -12.22
C ALA A 389 6.30 33.76 -13.55
N ARG A 390 6.40 32.68 -14.33
CA ARG A 390 5.61 32.53 -15.56
C ARG A 390 4.22 31.97 -15.25
N ASN A 391 3.20 32.55 -15.86
CA ASN A 391 1.84 32.00 -15.79
C ASN A 391 1.79 30.54 -16.28
N GLY A 392 0.96 29.70 -15.65
CA GLY A 392 0.82 28.27 -15.96
C GLY A 392 1.95 27.37 -15.45
N THR A 393 2.98 27.92 -14.81
CA THR A 393 4.09 27.15 -14.20
C THR A 393 3.91 26.99 -12.68
N GLU A 394 4.75 26.20 -12.03
CA GLU A 394 4.73 26.03 -10.57
C GLU A 394 4.94 27.37 -9.85
N ALA A 395 5.93 28.16 -10.30
CA ALA A 395 6.18 29.50 -9.83
C ALA A 395 4.96 30.42 -9.98
N GLY A 396 4.26 30.33 -11.12
CA GLY A 396 3.03 31.08 -11.38
C GLY A 396 1.91 30.70 -10.41
N ARG A 397 1.71 29.40 -10.17
CA ARG A 397 0.71 28.91 -9.21
C ARG A 397 1.04 29.28 -7.77
N LEU A 398 2.32 29.30 -7.39
CA LEU A 398 2.74 29.77 -6.07
C LEU A 398 2.50 31.28 -5.92
N GLN A 399 2.74 32.06 -6.98
CA GLN A 399 2.41 33.48 -7.03
C GLN A 399 0.89 33.70 -6.89
N ASP A 400 0.07 32.92 -7.59
CA ASP A 400 -1.39 32.96 -7.47
C ASP A 400 -1.86 32.59 -6.06
N PHE A 401 -1.26 31.59 -5.42
CA PHE A 401 -1.50 31.29 -4.00
C PHE A 401 -1.15 32.47 -3.09
N GLY A 402 -0.05 33.15 -3.35
CA GLY A 402 0.27 34.40 -2.65
C GLY A 402 -0.83 35.46 -2.79
N LYS A 403 -1.39 35.61 -3.99
CA LYS A 403 -2.43 36.60 -4.30
C LYS A 403 -3.79 36.23 -3.72
N PHE A 404 -4.24 34.99 -3.92
CA PHE A 404 -5.63 34.56 -3.65
C PHE A 404 -5.77 33.62 -2.43
N GLY A 405 -4.67 33.17 -1.83
CA GLY A 405 -4.67 32.27 -0.68
C GLY A 405 -5.12 30.84 -1.03
N PHE A 406 -5.69 30.13 -0.06
CA PHE A 406 -6.08 28.73 -0.22
C PHE A 406 -7.16 28.48 -1.28
N GLU A 407 -7.92 29.50 -1.67
CA GLU A 407 -8.96 29.38 -2.69
C GLU A 407 -8.40 29.14 -4.11
N SER A 408 -7.14 29.50 -4.37
CA SER A 408 -6.49 29.19 -5.65
C SER A 408 -5.85 27.80 -5.69
N LEU A 409 -5.81 27.09 -4.56
CA LEU A 409 -5.33 25.72 -4.57
C LEU A 409 -6.43 24.82 -5.17
N PRO A 410 -6.09 23.99 -6.15
CA PRO A 410 -7.07 23.08 -6.71
C PRO A 410 -7.54 22.08 -5.63
N LYS A 411 -8.73 21.51 -5.78
CA LYS A 411 -9.21 20.46 -4.86
C LYS A 411 -8.49 19.15 -5.12
N ALA A 412 -7.97 18.51 -4.07
CA ALA A 412 -7.34 17.20 -4.21
C ALA A 412 -8.31 16.24 -4.91
N GLN A 413 -7.83 15.53 -5.94
CA GLN A 413 -8.64 14.56 -6.65
C GLN A 413 -8.96 13.40 -5.71
N ALA A 414 -10.24 13.06 -5.55
CA ALA A 414 -10.63 11.89 -4.77
C ALA A 414 -10.02 10.62 -5.38
N SER A 415 -9.67 9.65 -4.54
CA SER A 415 -9.09 8.37 -5.00
C SER A 415 -10.03 7.57 -5.91
N GLU A 416 -11.34 7.77 -5.78
CA GLU A 416 -12.39 7.20 -6.64
C GLU A 416 -12.39 7.84 -8.05
N ASP A 417 -11.86 9.06 -8.15
CA ASP A 417 -11.85 9.85 -9.38
C ASP A 417 -10.61 9.64 -10.22
N ILE A 418 -9.63 8.86 -9.76
CA ILE A 418 -8.39 8.57 -10.48
C ILE A 418 -8.71 7.86 -11.80
N ALA A 419 -8.17 8.37 -12.90
CA ALA A 419 -8.51 7.92 -14.25
C ALA A 419 -8.22 6.43 -14.47
N SER A 420 -7.07 5.95 -14.01
CA SER A 420 -6.67 4.55 -14.15
C SER A 420 -7.53 3.59 -13.32
N TYR A 421 -8.01 4.02 -12.15
CA TYR A 421 -9.00 3.26 -11.38
C TYR A 421 -10.36 3.20 -12.10
N LYS A 422 -10.81 4.32 -12.68
CA LYS A 422 -12.03 4.35 -13.51
C LYS A 422 -11.91 3.45 -14.74
N ASP A 423 -10.75 3.43 -15.38
CA ASP A 423 -10.47 2.54 -16.51
C ASP A 423 -10.52 1.06 -16.10
N PHE A 424 -9.96 0.73 -14.92
CA PHE A 424 -10.09 -0.61 -14.33
C PHE A 424 -11.57 -0.99 -14.10
N LEU A 425 -12.35 -0.14 -13.43
CA LEU A 425 -13.77 -0.40 -13.18
C LEU A 425 -14.58 -0.55 -14.47
N LYS A 426 -14.23 0.19 -15.52
CA LYS A 426 -14.87 0.07 -16.84
C LYS A 426 -14.51 -1.24 -17.54
N ALA A 427 -13.25 -1.68 -17.42
CA ALA A 427 -12.78 -2.93 -18.01
C ALA A 427 -13.29 -4.17 -17.25
N LYS A 428 -13.51 -4.03 -15.93
CA LYS A 428 -13.90 -5.10 -15.00
C LYS A 428 -15.12 -4.66 -14.14
N PRO A 429 -16.30 -4.46 -14.75
CA PRO A 429 -17.47 -3.94 -14.04
C PRO A 429 -17.96 -4.85 -12.90
N ASP A 430 -17.69 -6.16 -13.01
CA ASP A 430 -18.12 -7.18 -12.04
C ASP A 430 -17.07 -7.47 -10.96
N ALA A 431 -16.00 -6.68 -10.87
CA ALA A 431 -14.93 -6.88 -9.90
C ALA A 431 -15.46 -6.94 -8.47
N ASP A 432 -14.93 -7.87 -7.67
CA ASP A 432 -15.24 -7.94 -6.24
C ASP A 432 -14.58 -6.79 -5.46
N GLU A 433 -15.03 -6.58 -4.23
CA GLU A 433 -14.70 -5.38 -3.45
C GLU A 433 -13.22 -5.34 -3.02
N GLY A 434 -12.65 -6.48 -2.62
CA GLY A 434 -11.23 -6.61 -2.34
C GLY A 434 -10.37 -6.37 -3.59
N SER A 435 -10.76 -6.90 -4.75
CA SER A 435 -10.10 -6.61 -6.02
C SER A 435 -10.13 -5.12 -6.37
N LYS A 436 -11.28 -4.46 -6.18
CA LYS A 436 -11.41 -3.00 -6.37
C LYS A 436 -10.49 -2.21 -5.44
N GLN A 437 -10.39 -2.61 -4.17
CA GLN A 437 -9.54 -1.92 -3.20
C GLN A 437 -8.06 -1.99 -3.61
N ILE A 438 -7.57 -3.17 -4.00
CA ILE A 438 -6.19 -3.34 -4.48
C ILE A 438 -5.95 -2.52 -5.76
N ALA A 439 -6.89 -2.54 -6.71
CA ALA A 439 -6.79 -1.72 -7.93
C ALA A 439 -6.75 -0.21 -7.59
N GLN A 440 -7.53 0.22 -6.60
CA GLN A 440 -7.50 1.59 -6.09
C GLN A 440 -6.15 1.93 -5.45
N TYR A 441 -5.53 1.03 -4.69
CA TYR A 441 -4.20 1.25 -4.12
C TYR A 441 -3.14 1.43 -5.21
N ALA A 442 -3.15 0.60 -6.25
CA ALA A 442 -2.24 0.76 -7.39
C ALA A 442 -2.44 2.09 -8.12
N ALA A 443 -3.69 2.51 -8.31
CA ALA A 443 -4.01 3.79 -8.93
C ALA A 443 -3.54 4.99 -8.08
N ILE A 444 -3.62 4.89 -6.74
CA ILE A 444 -3.05 5.90 -5.83
C ILE A 444 -1.52 5.95 -5.98
N LEU A 445 -0.85 4.81 -5.98
CA LEU A 445 0.61 4.76 -6.18
C LEU A 445 1.01 5.36 -7.53
N GLU A 446 0.29 5.02 -8.61
CA GLU A 446 0.52 5.59 -9.94
C GLU A 446 0.36 7.12 -9.97
N GLN A 447 -0.68 7.63 -9.29
CA GLN A 447 -0.96 9.06 -9.18
C GLN A 447 0.16 9.78 -8.42
N LYS A 448 0.68 9.17 -7.35
CA LYS A 448 1.75 9.74 -6.50
C LYS A 448 3.15 9.52 -7.07
N TYR A 449 3.31 8.65 -8.07
CA TYR A 449 4.61 8.20 -8.58
C TYR A 449 5.64 9.32 -8.79
N ASP A 450 5.27 10.34 -9.57
CA ASP A 450 6.20 11.42 -9.93
C ASP A 450 6.54 12.30 -8.71
N SER A 451 5.61 12.45 -7.77
CA SER A 451 5.83 13.16 -6.49
C SER A 451 6.77 12.39 -5.56
N ILE A 452 6.60 11.06 -5.45
CA ILE A 452 7.50 10.20 -4.67
C ILE A 452 8.90 10.30 -5.27
N ARG A 453 9.01 10.11 -6.59
CA ARG A 453 10.28 10.15 -7.32
C ARG A 453 11.01 11.48 -7.13
N GLY A 454 10.31 12.60 -7.36
CA GLY A 454 10.90 13.94 -7.26
C GLY A 454 11.40 14.28 -5.86
N LYS A 455 10.62 13.97 -4.81
CA LYS A 455 10.97 14.29 -3.43
C LYS A 455 12.05 13.39 -2.82
N THR A 456 12.13 12.15 -3.27
CA THR A 456 13.12 11.17 -2.78
C THR A 456 14.40 11.15 -3.62
N GLY A 457 14.42 11.87 -4.74
CA GLY A 457 15.55 11.89 -5.67
C GLY A 457 15.73 10.59 -6.44
N ALA A 458 14.67 9.81 -6.63
CA ALA A 458 14.75 8.52 -7.31
C ALA A 458 15.02 8.70 -8.82
N ASP A 459 16.04 8.02 -9.35
CA ASP A 459 16.45 8.13 -10.75
C ASP A 459 15.58 7.24 -11.67
N GLY A 460 14.49 7.82 -12.16
CA GLY A 460 13.61 7.21 -13.17
C GLY A 460 12.64 6.14 -12.64
N ALA A 461 12.99 5.40 -11.59
CA ALA A 461 12.19 4.33 -10.98
C ALA A 461 12.20 4.40 -9.45
N LEU A 462 11.09 3.98 -8.82
CA LEU A 462 10.95 3.97 -7.37
C LEU A 462 11.55 2.69 -6.77
N THR A 463 12.07 2.79 -5.56
CA THR A 463 12.37 1.64 -4.69
C THR A 463 11.37 1.57 -3.54
N GLU A 464 11.31 0.43 -2.84
CA GLU A 464 10.50 0.27 -1.63
C GLU A 464 10.79 1.37 -0.60
N GLN A 465 12.08 1.69 -0.40
CA GLN A 465 12.50 2.73 0.53
C GLN A 465 12.00 4.12 0.12
N ASN A 466 11.93 4.42 -1.18
CA ASN A 466 11.39 5.71 -1.62
C ASN A 466 9.91 5.86 -1.27
N ILE A 467 9.12 4.79 -1.37
CA ILE A 467 7.71 4.82 -0.98
C ILE A 467 7.57 5.07 0.53
N LYS A 468 8.39 4.38 1.35
CA LYS A 468 8.43 4.56 2.82
C LYS A 468 8.85 5.97 3.21
N ASP A 469 9.96 6.46 2.68
CA ASP A 469 10.49 7.80 2.95
C ASP A 469 9.47 8.89 2.59
N TYR A 470 8.79 8.74 1.45
CA TYR A 470 7.72 9.66 1.07
C TYR A 470 6.54 9.58 2.03
N LYS A 471 6.07 8.39 2.40
CA LYS A 471 4.96 8.23 3.34
C LYS A 471 5.29 8.89 4.69
N ASP A 472 6.46 8.60 5.25
CA ASP A 472 6.90 9.11 6.57
C ASP A 472 7.11 10.62 6.56
N ALA A 473 7.58 11.19 5.46
CA ALA A 473 7.72 12.64 5.30
C ALA A 473 6.38 13.38 5.13
N ASN A 474 5.30 12.68 4.77
CA ASN A 474 4.01 13.26 4.40
C ASN A 474 2.83 12.74 5.25
N PRO A 475 2.78 13.04 6.57
CA PRO A 475 1.72 12.54 7.45
C PRO A 475 0.33 13.17 7.16
N GLN A 476 0.25 14.19 6.31
CA GLN A 476 -1.00 14.76 5.80
C GLN A 476 -1.74 13.85 4.82
N LEU A 477 -1.10 12.79 4.30
CA LEU A 477 -1.74 11.84 3.39
C LEU A 477 -3.01 11.29 4.05
N SER A 478 -4.08 11.15 3.28
CA SER A 478 -5.31 10.52 3.79
C SER A 478 -5.03 9.10 4.27
N ALA A 479 -5.84 8.59 5.19
CA ALA A 479 -5.68 7.22 5.73
C ALA A 479 -5.58 6.17 4.60
N LYS A 480 -6.42 6.30 3.57
CA LYS A 480 -6.39 5.45 2.37
C LYS A 480 -5.11 5.59 1.55
N GLU A 481 -4.56 6.81 1.40
CA GLU A 481 -3.28 7.00 0.70
C GLU A 481 -2.13 6.40 1.50
N GLN A 482 -2.11 6.56 2.83
CA GLN A 482 -1.11 5.95 3.70
C GLN A 482 -1.18 4.42 3.61
N GLU A 483 -2.38 3.85 3.74
CA GLU A 483 -2.62 2.41 3.62
C GLU A 483 -2.21 1.86 2.24
N ALA A 484 -2.51 2.58 1.15
CA ALA A 484 -2.09 2.19 -0.18
C ALA A 484 -0.56 2.19 -0.36
N LEU A 485 0.12 3.23 0.14
CA LEU A 485 1.59 3.29 0.08
C LEU A 485 2.21 2.22 0.98
N ASP A 486 1.63 1.96 2.15
CA ASP A 486 2.08 0.89 3.05
C ASP A 486 1.95 -0.49 2.42
N PHE A 487 0.79 -0.78 1.80
CA PHE A 487 0.58 -2.03 1.09
C PHE A 487 1.66 -2.24 0.01
N TRP A 488 1.89 -1.24 -0.86
CA TRP A 488 2.87 -1.37 -1.94
C TRP A 488 4.34 -1.26 -1.49
N ALA A 489 4.60 -0.73 -0.30
CA ALA A 489 5.91 -0.73 0.33
C ALA A 489 6.24 -2.06 1.06
N GLN A 490 5.32 -3.03 1.06
CA GLN A 490 5.64 -4.38 1.53
C GLN A 490 6.48 -5.11 0.48
N PRO A 491 7.55 -5.82 0.86
CA PRO A 491 8.44 -6.49 -0.09
C PRO A 491 7.71 -7.42 -1.07
N GLY A 492 6.71 -8.17 -0.59
CA GLY A 492 5.92 -9.06 -1.42
C GLY A 492 5.06 -8.33 -2.45
N ALA A 493 4.41 -7.23 -2.07
CA ALA A 493 3.60 -6.42 -2.99
C ALA A 493 4.46 -5.63 -3.97
N PHE A 494 5.57 -5.05 -3.50
CA PHE A 494 6.50 -4.30 -4.34
C PHE A 494 7.09 -5.17 -5.46
N LYS A 495 7.53 -6.39 -5.15
CA LYS A 495 8.06 -7.36 -6.12
C LYS A 495 7.04 -7.72 -7.22
N MET A 496 5.73 -7.67 -6.92
CA MET A 496 4.69 -7.91 -7.94
C MET A 496 4.62 -6.78 -8.99
N LEU A 497 4.99 -5.55 -8.62
CA LEU A 497 5.03 -4.42 -9.54
C LEU A 497 6.33 -4.42 -10.36
N ASP A 498 7.46 -4.75 -9.73
CA ASP A 498 8.82 -4.69 -10.28
C ASP A 498 8.98 -5.41 -11.65
N ALA A 499 8.34 -6.56 -11.83
CA ALA A 499 8.41 -7.32 -13.09
C ALA A 499 7.18 -7.15 -14.01
N ALA A 500 6.22 -6.30 -13.66
CA ALA A 500 4.87 -6.34 -14.24
C ALA A 500 4.80 -5.92 -15.72
N ARG A 501 5.72 -5.09 -16.23
CA ARG A 501 5.69 -4.61 -17.62
C ARG A 501 6.05 -5.68 -18.65
N ASN A 502 6.95 -6.61 -18.31
CA ASN A 502 7.31 -7.72 -19.18
C ASN A 502 7.75 -8.94 -18.36
N PRO A 503 6.82 -9.64 -17.68
CA PRO A 503 7.15 -10.70 -16.74
C PRO A 503 7.82 -11.93 -17.40
N LEU A 504 7.72 -12.03 -18.73
CA LEU A 504 8.37 -13.08 -19.52
C LEU A 504 9.75 -12.68 -20.05
N ALA A 505 10.18 -11.43 -19.89
CA ALA A 505 11.47 -10.95 -20.41
C ALA A 505 12.32 -10.18 -19.39
N ASN A 506 11.73 -9.79 -18.26
CA ASN A 506 12.39 -9.03 -17.22
C ASN A 506 12.31 -9.78 -15.89
N THR A 507 13.40 -9.77 -15.14
CA THR A 507 13.44 -10.14 -13.73
C THR A 507 13.19 -8.92 -12.85
N ALA A 508 12.71 -9.13 -11.62
CA ALA A 508 12.58 -8.07 -10.63
C ALA A 508 13.97 -7.52 -10.27
N ASP A 509 14.20 -6.21 -10.42
CA ASP A 509 15.49 -5.55 -10.23
C ASP A 509 15.52 -4.61 -9.01
N GLY A 510 14.46 -4.63 -8.20
CA GLY A 510 14.23 -3.77 -7.05
C GLY A 510 13.68 -2.40 -7.42
N LYS A 511 13.24 -2.18 -8.67
CA LYS A 511 12.80 -0.87 -9.15
C LYS A 511 11.45 -0.95 -9.87
N VAL A 512 10.54 -0.09 -9.45
CA VAL A 512 9.21 0.03 -10.06
C VAL A 512 9.13 1.31 -10.86
N GLY A 513 8.95 1.19 -12.16
CA GLY A 513 8.61 2.28 -13.06
C GLY A 513 7.12 2.60 -13.09
N LYS A 514 6.74 3.80 -13.53
CA LYS A 514 5.33 4.17 -13.69
C LYS A 514 4.59 3.26 -14.67
N ALA A 515 5.29 2.85 -15.73
CA ALA A 515 4.76 1.95 -16.74
C ALA A 515 4.49 0.54 -16.19
N ASP A 516 5.25 0.10 -15.18
CA ASP A 516 5.05 -1.19 -14.52
C ASP A 516 3.72 -1.19 -13.75
N ILE A 517 3.45 -0.13 -12.98
CA ILE A 517 2.17 0.05 -12.24
C ILE A 517 0.99 0.09 -13.22
N GLN A 518 1.11 0.86 -14.30
CA GLN A 518 0.06 0.98 -15.32
C GLN A 518 -0.22 -0.37 -16.02
N ASN A 519 0.83 -1.12 -16.35
CA ASN A 519 0.69 -2.42 -16.99
C ASN A 519 0.09 -3.45 -16.03
N TRP A 520 0.54 -3.43 -14.78
CA TRP A 520 0.00 -4.25 -13.70
C TRP A 520 -1.50 -4.02 -13.51
N LEU A 521 -1.91 -2.75 -13.36
CA LEU A 521 -3.32 -2.39 -13.15
C LEU A 521 -4.21 -2.82 -14.33
N LYS A 522 -3.67 -2.77 -15.55
CA LYS A 522 -4.42 -3.12 -16.77
C LYS A 522 -4.54 -4.63 -17.00
N ASN A 523 -3.47 -5.38 -16.77
CA ASN A 523 -3.36 -6.78 -17.24
C ASN A 523 -3.30 -7.81 -16.10
N THR A 524 -2.90 -7.40 -14.90
CA THR A 524 -2.53 -8.32 -13.80
C THR A 524 -3.39 -8.11 -12.55
N ALA A 525 -3.92 -6.91 -12.33
CA ALA A 525 -4.76 -6.61 -11.17
C ALA A 525 -5.93 -7.62 -11.06
N PRO A 526 -6.23 -8.11 -9.85
CA PRO A 526 -7.27 -9.09 -9.65
C PRO A 526 -8.63 -8.47 -9.99
N ALA A 527 -9.56 -9.31 -10.45
CA ALA A 527 -10.93 -8.89 -10.76
C ALA A 527 -11.97 -9.83 -10.13
N ASP A 528 -11.55 -10.86 -9.40
CA ASP A 528 -12.41 -11.84 -8.77
C ASP A 528 -11.74 -12.40 -7.50
N ALA A 529 -12.52 -13.12 -6.69
CA ALA A 529 -12.05 -13.70 -5.44
C ALA A 529 -10.87 -14.68 -5.62
N PRO A 530 -10.81 -15.55 -6.65
CA PRO A 530 -9.63 -16.37 -6.92
C PRO A 530 -8.37 -15.53 -7.23
N GLY A 531 -8.49 -14.51 -8.07
CA GLY A 531 -7.38 -13.61 -8.37
C GLY A 531 -6.90 -12.84 -7.15
N LEU A 532 -7.83 -12.34 -6.33
CA LEU A 532 -7.52 -11.63 -5.09
C LEU A 532 -6.80 -12.53 -4.08
N THR A 533 -7.29 -13.76 -3.86
CA THR A 533 -6.66 -14.70 -2.93
C THR A 533 -5.26 -15.09 -3.41
N SER A 534 -5.07 -15.35 -4.70
CA SER A 534 -3.76 -15.62 -5.29
C SER A 534 -2.78 -14.44 -5.07
N LEU A 535 -3.25 -13.22 -5.29
CA LEU A 535 -2.45 -12.00 -5.06
C LEU A 535 -2.05 -11.86 -3.59
N LEU A 536 -3.00 -11.93 -2.66
CA LEU A 536 -2.72 -11.75 -1.23
C LEU A 536 -1.77 -12.85 -0.71
N SER A 537 -1.92 -14.08 -1.22
CA SER A 537 -1.02 -15.18 -0.91
C SER A 537 0.41 -14.91 -1.38
N THR A 538 0.55 -14.34 -2.59
CA THR A 538 1.86 -13.94 -3.14
C THR A 538 2.50 -12.83 -2.29
N VAL A 539 1.71 -11.83 -1.87
CA VAL A 539 2.18 -10.75 -1.00
C VAL A 539 2.67 -11.30 0.35
N ILE A 540 1.86 -12.13 1.01
CA ILE A 540 2.20 -12.76 2.30
C ILE A 540 3.47 -13.59 2.17
N SER A 541 3.58 -14.40 1.12
CA SER A 541 4.75 -15.24 0.84
C SER A 541 6.03 -14.44 0.65
N GLY A 542 5.95 -13.37 -0.14
CA GLY A 542 7.07 -12.47 -0.37
C GLY A 542 7.51 -11.76 0.92
N ASN A 543 6.56 -11.37 1.76
CA ASN A 543 6.86 -10.76 3.06
C ASN A 543 7.55 -11.73 4.02
N VAL A 544 7.20 -13.02 4.01
CA VAL A 544 7.83 -14.02 4.89
C VAL A 544 9.29 -14.28 4.54
N THR A 545 9.66 -14.17 3.26
CA THR A 545 10.97 -14.64 2.76
C THR A 545 11.91 -13.52 2.30
N HIS A 546 11.50 -12.24 2.41
CA HIS A 546 12.23 -11.09 1.88
C HIS A 546 13.67 -10.92 2.39
N ASN A 547 14.00 -11.45 3.57
CA ASN A 547 15.34 -11.33 4.17
C ASN A 547 16.36 -12.31 3.56
N VAL A 548 15.92 -13.24 2.72
CA VAL A 548 16.79 -14.26 2.11
C VAL A 548 17.21 -13.83 0.71
N ASP A 549 18.52 -13.72 0.52
CA ASP A 549 19.13 -13.59 -0.80
C ASP A 549 19.25 -14.97 -1.46
N THR A 550 18.25 -15.34 -2.28
CA THR A 550 18.19 -16.65 -2.96
C THR A 550 19.27 -16.82 -4.02
N ASN A 551 19.93 -15.75 -4.47
CA ASN A 551 21.04 -15.84 -5.44
C ASN A 551 22.27 -16.56 -4.88
N LYS A 552 22.34 -16.73 -3.55
CA LYS A 552 23.41 -17.48 -2.86
C LYS A 552 23.02 -18.94 -2.60
N LEU A 553 21.84 -19.36 -3.02
CA LEU A 553 21.29 -20.70 -2.82
C LEU A 553 21.23 -21.44 -4.17
N GLY A 554 21.38 -22.76 -4.14
CA GLY A 554 21.40 -23.60 -5.35
C GLY A 554 21.04 -25.05 -5.03
N ALA A 555 21.39 -25.98 -5.92
CA ALA A 555 21.02 -27.40 -5.82
C ALA A 555 21.36 -28.08 -4.46
N ASP A 556 22.40 -27.61 -3.76
CA ASP A 556 22.80 -28.11 -2.42
C ASP A 556 21.66 -28.02 -1.39
N VAL A 557 20.67 -27.14 -1.58
CA VAL A 557 19.49 -27.06 -0.69
C VAL A 557 18.63 -28.34 -0.72
N PHE A 558 18.68 -29.12 -1.80
CA PHE A 558 17.96 -30.37 -1.95
C PHE A 558 18.84 -31.58 -1.62
N GLU A 559 20.13 -31.51 -1.94
CA GLU A 559 21.11 -32.58 -1.67
C GLU A 559 21.47 -32.64 -0.17
N HIS A 560 21.61 -31.47 0.46
CA HIS A 560 22.00 -31.27 1.85
C HIS A 560 21.07 -30.30 2.59
N PRO A 561 19.76 -30.59 2.68
CA PRO A 561 18.75 -29.70 3.29
C PRO A 561 19.00 -29.41 4.78
N GLU A 562 19.86 -30.15 5.45
CA GLU A 562 20.32 -29.95 6.82
C GLU A 562 21.25 -28.73 6.99
N ASN A 563 21.90 -28.27 5.92
CA ASN A 563 22.81 -27.12 5.96
C ASN A 563 22.09 -25.77 5.92
N TYR A 564 20.78 -25.79 5.64
CA TYR A 564 19.98 -24.60 5.37
C TYR A 564 18.90 -24.38 6.43
N THR A 565 18.63 -23.12 6.74
CA THR A 565 17.54 -22.77 7.66
C THR A 565 16.18 -23.03 7.02
N ALA A 566 15.15 -23.18 7.86
CA ALA A 566 13.77 -23.28 7.38
C ALA A 566 13.34 -22.06 6.55
N GLU A 567 13.86 -20.87 6.89
CA GLU A 567 13.62 -19.62 6.14
C GLU A 567 14.29 -19.64 4.75
N GLN A 568 15.53 -20.13 4.66
CA GLN A 568 16.22 -20.29 3.37
C GLN A 568 15.52 -21.31 2.47
N LYS A 569 15.13 -22.46 3.03
CA LYS A 569 14.35 -23.48 2.31
C LYS A 569 12.98 -22.96 1.87
N ALA A 570 12.31 -22.20 2.72
CA ALA A 570 11.06 -21.50 2.37
C ALA A 570 11.25 -20.51 1.21
N ALA A 571 12.33 -19.72 1.21
CA ALA A 571 12.62 -18.79 0.12
C ALA A 571 12.89 -19.51 -1.21
N VAL A 572 13.62 -20.63 -1.18
CA VAL A 572 13.81 -21.48 -2.38
C VAL A 572 12.47 -22.03 -2.86
N LEU A 573 11.61 -22.54 -1.96
CA LEU A 573 10.28 -23.01 -2.32
C LEU A 573 9.47 -21.93 -3.06
N MET A 574 9.50 -20.68 -2.59
CA MET A 574 8.81 -19.57 -3.24
C MET A 574 9.41 -19.22 -4.61
N ASP A 575 10.73 -19.27 -4.76
CA ASP A 575 11.39 -19.08 -6.05
C ASP A 575 11.02 -20.19 -7.05
N LEU A 576 10.91 -21.44 -6.60
CA LEU A 576 10.44 -22.55 -7.44
C LEU A 576 8.97 -22.39 -7.86
N GLN A 577 8.11 -21.87 -6.98
CA GLN A 577 6.72 -21.57 -7.33
C GLN A 577 6.62 -20.43 -8.37
N ASN A 578 7.50 -19.43 -8.28
CA ASN A 578 7.61 -18.39 -9.30
C ASN A 578 8.10 -18.97 -10.64
N ALA A 579 9.07 -19.88 -10.62
CA ALA A 579 9.54 -20.59 -11.81
C ALA A 579 8.42 -21.46 -12.43
N GLN A 580 7.64 -22.16 -11.60
CA GLN A 580 6.46 -22.92 -12.02
C GLN A 580 5.47 -22.01 -12.76
N LYS A 581 5.15 -20.86 -12.18
CA LYS A 581 4.28 -19.84 -12.80
C LYS A 581 4.86 -19.35 -14.13
N LEU A 582 6.16 -19.07 -14.18
CA LEU A 582 6.84 -18.59 -15.38
C LEU A 582 6.73 -19.60 -16.54
N VAL A 583 6.92 -20.89 -16.27
CA VAL A 583 6.76 -21.94 -17.29
C VAL A 583 5.32 -22.02 -17.79
N VAL A 584 4.33 -21.95 -16.88
CA VAL A 584 2.91 -21.94 -17.27
C VAL A 584 2.57 -20.72 -18.11
N ASP A 585 2.95 -19.52 -17.67
CA ASP A 585 2.67 -18.27 -18.38
C ASP A 585 3.33 -18.26 -19.77
N GLY A 586 4.58 -18.73 -19.87
CA GLY A 586 5.28 -18.87 -21.15
C GLY A 586 4.59 -19.86 -22.08
N ALA A 587 4.11 -20.98 -21.56
CA ALA A 587 3.40 -21.99 -22.34
C ALA A 587 2.05 -21.48 -22.83
N THR A 588 1.27 -20.79 -21.98
CA THR A 588 0.03 -20.11 -22.37
C THR A 588 0.27 -18.99 -23.38
N ALA A 589 1.39 -18.27 -23.26
CA ALA A 589 1.82 -17.24 -24.22
C ALA A 589 2.35 -17.82 -25.55
N GLY A 590 2.42 -19.15 -25.70
CA GLY A 590 2.86 -19.81 -26.92
C GLY A 590 4.37 -19.81 -27.14
N MET A 591 5.18 -19.61 -26.09
CA MET A 591 6.65 -19.57 -26.20
C MET A 591 7.24 -20.90 -26.71
N TRP A 592 6.59 -22.03 -26.42
CA TRP A 592 6.92 -23.37 -26.95
C TRP A 592 6.13 -23.75 -28.21
N GLY A 593 5.45 -22.79 -28.84
CA GLY A 593 4.48 -23.04 -29.92
C GLY A 593 5.08 -23.52 -31.24
N ASP A 594 6.36 -23.24 -31.50
CA ASP A 594 7.09 -23.64 -32.70
C ASP A 594 8.46 -24.27 -32.37
N ASP A 595 9.13 -24.83 -33.39
CA ASP A 595 10.41 -25.51 -33.18
C ASP A 595 11.55 -24.53 -32.85
N TYR A 596 11.48 -23.26 -33.32
CA TYR A 596 12.43 -22.23 -32.91
C TYR A 596 12.35 -22.00 -31.39
N GLY A 597 11.15 -21.73 -30.87
CA GLY A 597 10.94 -21.42 -29.46
C GLY A 597 11.37 -22.57 -28.56
N LYS A 598 11.09 -23.82 -28.95
CA LYS A 598 11.59 -25.01 -28.25
C LYS A 598 13.11 -25.05 -28.15
N VAL A 599 13.83 -24.79 -29.25
CA VAL A 599 15.29 -24.79 -29.29
C VAL A 599 15.87 -23.59 -28.53
N ALA A 600 15.35 -22.39 -28.76
CA ALA A 600 15.76 -21.17 -28.09
C ALA A 600 15.61 -21.28 -26.57
N ILE A 601 14.49 -21.81 -26.11
CA ILE A 601 14.24 -22.06 -24.68
C ILE A 601 15.21 -23.10 -24.15
N ALA A 602 15.39 -24.24 -24.82
CA ALA A 602 16.30 -25.27 -24.34
C ALA A 602 17.76 -24.79 -24.25
N ASN A 603 18.22 -24.05 -25.27
CA ASN A 603 19.58 -23.51 -25.30
C ASN A 603 19.78 -22.35 -24.32
N GLY A 604 18.79 -21.47 -24.17
CA GLY A 604 18.91 -20.27 -23.34
C GLY A 604 18.58 -20.48 -21.87
N SER A 605 17.78 -21.50 -21.53
CA SER A 605 17.42 -21.84 -20.14
C SER A 605 18.18 -23.03 -19.57
N GLY A 606 18.81 -23.84 -20.43
CA GLY A 606 19.42 -25.12 -20.03
C GLY A 606 18.40 -26.22 -19.73
N ALA A 607 17.10 -25.98 -19.91
CA ALA A 607 16.03 -26.92 -19.57
C ALA A 607 15.44 -27.65 -20.79
N PHE A 608 14.77 -28.76 -20.53
CA PHE A 608 14.17 -29.61 -21.55
C PHE A 608 13.11 -28.84 -22.36
N TRP A 609 13.08 -29.02 -23.68
CA TRP A 609 12.20 -28.26 -24.57
C TRP A 609 10.71 -28.60 -24.45
N GLN A 610 10.32 -29.54 -23.58
CA GLN A 610 8.92 -29.83 -23.25
C GLN A 610 8.57 -29.19 -21.91
N PRO A 611 7.62 -28.23 -21.88
CA PRO A 611 7.28 -27.50 -20.64
C PRO A 611 6.77 -28.45 -19.55
N ASP A 612 6.10 -29.55 -19.90
CA ASP A 612 5.61 -30.55 -18.94
C ASP A 612 6.75 -31.24 -18.16
N LYS A 613 7.91 -31.44 -18.80
CA LYS A 613 9.09 -32.06 -18.16
C LYS A 613 9.78 -31.10 -17.20
N VAL A 614 9.91 -29.84 -17.61
CA VAL A 614 10.44 -28.78 -16.74
C VAL A 614 9.52 -28.56 -15.54
N LEU A 615 8.20 -28.49 -15.76
CA LEU A 615 7.22 -28.39 -14.68
C LEU A 615 7.25 -29.58 -13.74
N GLN A 616 7.40 -30.80 -14.27
CA GLN A 616 7.52 -32.00 -13.45
C GLN A 616 8.72 -31.90 -12.51
N ASP A 617 9.88 -31.51 -13.03
CA ASP A 617 11.11 -31.39 -12.25
C ASP A 617 11.01 -30.29 -11.17
N ILE A 618 10.46 -29.12 -11.52
CA ILE A 618 10.14 -28.06 -10.55
C ILE A 618 9.22 -28.60 -9.45
N ASN A 619 8.18 -29.37 -9.80
CA ASN A 619 7.23 -29.92 -8.83
C ASN A 619 7.87 -30.97 -7.91
N ASP A 620 8.76 -31.80 -8.44
CA ASP A 620 9.51 -32.79 -7.66
C ASP A 620 10.39 -32.08 -6.61
N HIS A 621 11.07 -30.99 -6.99
CA HIS A 621 11.86 -30.16 -6.08
C HIS A 621 11.00 -29.39 -5.05
N ILE A 622 9.85 -28.86 -5.47
CA ILE A 622 8.85 -28.26 -4.56
C ILE A 622 8.42 -29.29 -3.50
N ALA A 623 8.14 -30.52 -3.91
CA ALA A 623 7.68 -31.58 -3.01
C ALA A 623 8.73 -31.93 -1.93
N LEU A 624 10.03 -31.91 -2.27
CA LEU A 624 11.11 -32.12 -1.29
C LEU A 624 11.06 -31.09 -0.16
N LEU A 625 10.86 -29.81 -0.49
CA LEU A 625 10.82 -28.71 0.48
C LEU A 625 9.48 -28.64 1.24
N GLN A 626 8.37 -28.96 0.58
CA GLN A 626 7.04 -29.02 1.23
C GLN A 626 6.96 -30.15 2.27
N ASN A 627 7.64 -31.28 2.02
CA ASN A 627 7.71 -32.39 2.94
C ASN A 627 8.71 -32.19 4.09
N ASP A 628 9.53 -31.13 4.05
CA ASP A 628 10.44 -30.75 5.14
C ASP A 628 9.65 -30.09 6.29
N LYS A 629 9.50 -30.85 7.38
CA LYS A 629 8.72 -30.43 8.54
C LYS A 629 9.15 -29.08 9.15
N PRO A 630 10.45 -28.77 9.34
CA PRO A 630 10.87 -27.45 9.80
C PRO A 630 10.45 -26.31 8.86
N THR A 631 10.57 -26.51 7.54
CA THR A 631 10.13 -25.53 6.53
C THR A 631 8.63 -25.32 6.59
N ALA A 632 7.84 -26.39 6.70
CA ALA A 632 6.40 -26.31 6.84
C ALA A 632 5.98 -25.56 8.14
N GLU A 633 6.58 -25.89 9.29
CA GLU A 633 6.29 -25.21 10.56
C GLU A 633 6.66 -23.71 10.52
N PHE A 634 7.77 -23.36 9.85
CA PHE A 634 8.18 -21.98 9.63
C PHE A 634 7.18 -21.21 8.79
N LEU A 635 6.82 -21.72 7.61
CA LEU A 635 5.86 -21.10 6.69
C LEU A 635 4.50 -20.89 7.35
N LYS A 636 4.03 -21.87 8.12
CA LYS A 636 2.78 -21.73 8.91
C LYS A 636 2.87 -20.55 9.87
N THR A 637 3.86 -20.58 10.76
CA THR A 637 3.97 -19.60 11.85
C THR A 637 4.20 -18.19 11.31
N ARG A 638 5.13 -18.03 10.37
CA ARG A 638 5.47 -16.73 9.81
C ARG A 638 4.42 -16.21 8.84
N GLY A 639 3.76 -17.08 8.08
CA GLY A 639 2.66 -16.64 7.23
C GLY A 639 1.43 -16.21 8.03
N ASP A 640 1.13 -16.86 9.18
CA ASP A 640 0.07 -16.40 10.11
C ASP A 640 0.39 -14.99 10.64
N GLU A 641 1.66 -14.75 11.04
CA GLU A 641 2.14 -13.44 11.50
C GLU A 641 2.08 -12.38 10.39
N ALA A 642 2.55 -12.70 9.17
CA ALA A 642 2.57 -11.79 8.03
C ALA A 642 1.16 -11.46 7.53
N MET A 643 0.24 -12.44 7.53
CA MET A 643 -1.17 -12.25 7.19
C MET A 643 -1.87 -11.33 8.20
N LYS A 644 -1.58 -11.53 9.50
CA LYS A 644 -2.09 -10.65 10.54
C LYS A 644 -1.56 -9.22 10.38
N ALA A 645 -0.26 -9.06 10.16
CA ALA A 645 0.36 -7.76 9.94
C ALA A 645 -0.25 -7.05 8.72
N LEU A 646 -0.43 -7.76 7.59
CA LEU A 646 -1.07 -7.21 6.39
C LEU A 646 -2.44 -6.58 6.69
N PHE A 647 -3.31 -7.26 7.44
CA PHE A 647 -4.64 -6.75 7.75
C PHE A 647 -4.70 -5.78 8.93
N ASP A 648 -3.75 -5.85 9.86
CA ASP A 648 -3.63 -4.87 10.94
C ASP A 648 -3.11 -3.53 10.39
N ASP A 649 -2.21 -3.56 9.41
CA ASP A 649 -1.68 -2.38 8.69
C ASP A 649 -2.63 -1.91 7.57
N SER A 650 -3.63 -2.71 7.19
CA SER A 650 -4.57 -2.40 6.12
C SER A 650 -6.04 -2.71 6.47
N PRO A 651 -6.65 -1.91 7.37
CA PRO A 651 -8.02 -2.13 7.83
C PRO A 651 -9.08 -1.95 6.74
N GLU A 652 -8.90 -1.03 5.77
CA GLU A 652 -9.83 -0.89 4.65
C GLU A 652 -9.75 -2.11 3.72
N LEU A 653 -8.54 -2.63 3.49
CA LEU A 653 -8.35 -3.88 2.75
C LEU A 653 -9.04 -5.06 3.45
N LYS A 654 -8.89 -5.19 4.77
CA LYS A 654 -9.57 -6.23 5.56
C LYS A 654 -11.09 -6.16 5.41
N ALA A 655 -11.65 -4.96 5.46
CA ALA A 655 -13.09 -4.74 5.27
C ALA A 655 -13.53 -5.12 3.84
N ALA A 656 -12.75 -4.74 2.83
CA ALA A 656 -13.03 -5.07 1.44
C ALA A 656 -12.95 -6.59 1.16
N VAL A 657 -11.94 -7.29 1.71
CA VAL A 657 -11.80 -8.76 1.62
C VAL A 657 -12.95 -9.46 2.36
N THR A 658 -13.37 -8.94 3.52
CA THR A 658 -14.55 -9.45 4.25
C THR A 658 -15.81 -9.34 3.39
N LYS A 659 -16.01 -8.19 2.74
CA LYS A 659 -17.14 -7.98 1.85
C LYS A 659 -17.08 -8.88 0.60
N THR A 660 -15.89 -9.11 0.04
CA THR A 660 -15.70 -10.12 -1.03
C THR A 660 -16.12 -11.51 -0.56
N TYR A 661 -15.73 -11.92 0.65
CA TYR A 661 -16.17 -13.21 1.20
C TYR A 661 -17.69 -13.30 1.34
N GLU A 662 -18.34 -12.24 1.81
CA GLU A 662 -19.81 -12.19 1.94
C GLU A 662 -20.52 -12.21 0.58
N ASP A 663 -20.09 -11.35 -0.34
CA ASP A 663 -20.75 -11.13 -1.63
C ASP A 663 -20.43 -12.20 -2.68
N GLN A 664 -19.27 -12.87 -2.58
CA GLN A 664 -18.84 -13.88 -3.55
C GLN A 664 -18.98 -15.31 -3.02
N ILE A 665 -18.55 -15.58 -1.78
CA ILE A 665 -18.53 -16.95 -1.25
C ILE A 665 -19.89 -17.31 -0.64
N LYS A 666 -20.37 -16.52 0.31
CA LYS A 666 -21.62 -16.81 1.03
C LYS A 666 -22.88 -16.66 0.17
N SER A 667 -22.78 -16.00 -0.98
CA SER A 667 -23.86 -15.84 -1.96
C SER A 667 -23.90 -16.97 -2.99
N GLY A 668 -22.79 -17.70 -3.20
CA GLY A 668 -22.64 -18.68 -4.29
C GLY A 668 -22.13 -18.10 -5.61
N LYS A 669 -21.98 -16.77 -5.74
CA LYS A 669 -21.57 -16.12 -7.02
C LYS A 669 -20.18 -16.56 -7.51
N ALA A 670 -19.24 -16.79 -6.61
CA ALA A 670 -17.92 -17.32 -6.98
C ALA A 670 -18.01 -18.74 -7.56
N LEU A 671 -18.94 -19.56 -7.08
CA LEU A 671 -19.16 -20.91 -7.62
C LEU A 671 -19.79 -20.86 -9.01
N ASP A 672 -20.75 -19.96 -9.23
CA ASP A 672 -21.33 -19.72 -10.56
C ASP A 672 -20.24 -19.27 -11.56
N THR A 673 -19.33 -18.40 -11.12
CA THR A 673 -18.19 -17.94 -11.94
C THR A 673 -17.22 -19.09 -12.24
N ALA A 674 -16.89 -19.91 -11.24
CA ALA A 674 -16.02 -21.08 -11.41
C ALA A 674 -16.65 -22.13 -12.34
N TRP A 675 -17.98 -22.29 -12.28
CA TRP A 675 -18.74 -23.16 -13.17
C TRP A 675 -18.63 -22.71 -14.63
N ASP A 676 -18.84 -21.43 -14.90
CA ASP A 676 -18.70 -20.85 -16.24
C ASP A 676 -17.27 -21.01 -16.78
N ALA A 677 -16.26 -20.82 -15.93
CA ALA A 677 -14.85 -21.01 -16.30
C ALA A 677 -14.49 -22.48 -16.57
N ALA A 678 -15.14 -23.42 -15.90
CA ALA A 678 -14.96 -24.85 -16.09
C ALA A 678 -15.72 -25.41 -17.31
N ASN A 679 -16.52 -24.58 -18.00
CA ASN A 679 -17.25 -24.98 -19.19
C ASN A 679 -16.37 -24.97 -20.44
N LYS A 680 -16.18 -26.15 -21.06
CA LYS A 680 -15.51 -26.28 -22.36
C LYS A 680 -16.42 -27.01 -23.34
N ASP A 681 -16.68 -26.38 -24.49
CA ASP A 681 -17.53 -26.92 -25.58
C ASP A 681 -18.94 -27.36 -25.11
N GLY A 682 -19.50 -26.67 -24.11
CA GLY A 682 -20.82 -26.97 -23.56
C GLY A 682 -20.85 -28.11 -22.53
N LYS A 683 -19.70 -28.62 -22.10
CA LYS A 683 -19.57 -29.57 -20.99
C LYS A 683 -18.78 -28.93 -19.86
N VAL A 684 -19.36 -28.98 -18.65
CA VAL A 684 -18.75 -28.42 -17.46
C VAL A 684 -17.99 -29.50 -16.69
N ASP A 685 -16.75 -29.20 -16.35
CA ASP A 685 -15.97 -29.99 -15.39
C ASP A 685 -16.40 -29.62 -13.96
N GLN A 686 -17.47 -30.26 -13.48
CA GLN A 686 -18.08 -29.91 -12.19
C GLN A 686 -17.13 -30.09 -10.99
N PRO A 687 -16.37 -31.21 -10.87
CA PRO A 687 -15.41 -31.37 -9.77
C PRO A 687 -14.37 -30.24 -9.74
N LYS A 688 -13.92 -29.80 -10.92
CA LYS A 688 -13.01 -28.65 -11.02
C LYS A 688 -13.66 -27.36 -10.50
N ALA A 689 -14.85 -27.00 -11.00
CA ALA A 689 -15.55 -25.79 -10.56
C ALA A 689 -15.77 -25.76 -9.04
N LEU A 690 -16.18 -26.89 -8.47
CA LEU A 690 -16.47 -27.00 -7.04
C LEU A 690 -15.21 -26.86 -6.18
N ALA A 691 -14.09 -27.46 -6.60
CA ALA A 691 -12.87 -27.29 -5.86
C ALA A 691 -12.25 -25.89 -6.08
N ASP A 692 -12.36 -25.27 -7.26
CA ASP A 692 -11.95 -23.85 -7.52
C ASP A 692 -12.64 -22.91 -6.52
N PHE A 693 -13.94 -23.10 -6.34
CA PHE A 693 -14.71 -22.40 -5.32
C PHE A 693 -14.25 -22.72 -3.90
N TYR A 694 -14.16 -24.01 -3.52
CA TYR A 694 -13.83 -24.42 -2.16
C TYR A 694 -12.43 -23.94 -1.73
N GLY A 695 -11.43 -24.03 -2.61
CA GLY A 695 -10.09 -23.52 -2.37
C GLY A 695 -10.07 -22.00 -2.14
N THR A 696 -10.79 -21.24 -2.98
CA THR A 696 -10.95 -19.79 -2.82
C THR A 696 -11.65 -19.44 -1.51
N ALA A 697 -12.76 -20.13 -1.20
CA ALA A 697 -13.55 -19.92 0.00
C ALA A 697 -12.73 -20.19 1.27
N ARG A 698 -11.97 -21.29 1.31
CA ARG A 698 -11.15 -21.65 2.46
C ARG A 698 -9.94 -20.72 2.63
N SER A 699 -9.39 -20.24 1.52
CA SER A 699 -8.30 -19.24 1.53
C SER A 699 -8.76 -17.94 2.14
N LEU A 700 -9.93 -17.42 1.71
CA LEU A 700 -10.53 -16.22 2.31
C LEU A 700 -10.89 -16.43 3.79
N GLN A 701 -11.42 -17.59 4.15
CA GLN A 701 -11.68 -17.92 5.55
C GLN A 701 -10.40 -17.86 6.40
N THR A 702 -9.32 -18.48 5.92
CA THR A 702 -8.02 -18.46 6.59
C THR A 702 -7.50 -17.04 6.74
N MET A 703 -7.52 -16.25 5.66
CA MET A 703 -7.15 -14.83 5.63
C MET A 703 -7.92 -13.99 6.66
N LEU A 704 -9.21 -14.25 6.80
CA LEU A 704 -10.08 -13.51 7.70
C LEU A 704 -10.13 -14.09 9.13
N GLY A 705 -9.44 -15.21 9.40
CA GLY A 705 -9.52 -15.91 10.68
C GLY A 705 -10.89 -16.53 10.96
N ILE A 706 -11.64 -16.89 9.91
CA ILE A 706 -12.96 -17.53 9.97
C ILE A 706 -12.77 -19.05 9.89
N ASP A 707 -13.45 -19.81 10.75
CA ASP A 707 -13.44 -21.28 10.70
C ASP A 707 -14.86 -21.85 10.73
N LYS A 708 -15.56 -21.75 9.60
CA LYS A 708 -17.00 -22.06 9.48
C LYS A 708 -17.34 -22.80 8.19
N ALA A 709 -17.27 -24.12 8.20
CA ALA A 709 -17.54 -24.94 7.01
C ALA A 709 -19.00 -24.80 6.51
N ASP A 710 -19.94 -24.54 7.41
CA ASP A 710 -21.36 -24.32 7.11
C ASP A 710 -21.59 -23.09 6.20
N GLU A 711 -20.78 -22.05 6.32
CA GLU A 711 -20.87 -20.86 5.45
C GLU A 711 -20.48 -21.16 4.01
N ILE A 712 -19.51 -22.08 3.79
CA ILE A 712 -19.13 -22.54 2.44
C ILE A 712 -20.24 -23.42 1.86
N GLN A 713 -20.78 -24.34 2.67
CA GLN A 713 -21.88 -25.22 2.27
C GLN A 713 -23.15 -24.44 1.91
N ALA A 714 -23.47 -23.40 2.70
CA ALA A 714 -24.56 -22.48 2.41
C ALA A 714 -24.33 -21.69 1.11
N GLY A 715 -23.07 -21.35 0.81
CA GLY A 715 -22.69 -20.74 -0.48
C GLY A 715 -22.98 -21.66 -1.66
N VAL A 716 -22.57 -22.94 -1.58
CA VAL A 716 -22.90 -23.93 -2.62
C VAL A 716 -24.41 -24.12 -2.77
N GLY A 717 -25.15 -24.15 -1.65
CA GLY A 717 -26.61 -24.26 -1.68
C GLY A 717 -27.35 -23.07 -2.29
N LYS A 718 -26.71 -21.89 -2.37
CA LYS A 718 -27.27 -20.67 -3.00
C LYS A 718 -26.84 -20.46 -4.45
N SER A 719 -25.80 -21.17 -4.91
CA SER A 719 -25.39 -21.14 -6.30
C SER A 719 -26.54 -21.57 -7.21
N SER A 720 -26.58 -20.98 -8.40
CA SER A 720 -27.53 -21.35 -9.45
C SER A 720 -27.38 -22.81 -9.92
N HIS A 721 -26.24 -23.44 -9.63
CA HIS A 721 -25.90 -24.81 -10.01
C HIS A 721 -25.97 -25.83 -8.86
N SER A 722 -26.59 -25.48 -7.72
CA SER A 722 -26.63 -26.35 -6.55
C SER A 722 -27.26 -27.73 -6.83
N GLU A 723 -28.30 -27.79 -7.67
CA GLU A 723 -29.00 -29.04 -7.96
C GLU A 723 -28.21 -29.94 -8.90
N GLU A 724 -27.41 -29.37 -9.81
CA GLU A 724 -26.50 -30.08 -10.68
C GLU A 724 -25.41 -30.79 -9.87
N PHE A 725 -24.84 -30.13 -8.85
CA PHE A 725 -23.86 -30.76 -7.95
C PHE A 725 -24.48 -31.88 -7.12
N LYS A 726 -25.70 -31.70 -6.59
CA LYS A 726 -26.43 -32.76 -5.89
C LYS A 726 -26.70 -33.95 -6.81
N THR A 727 -27.09 -33.68 -8.05
CA THR A 727 -27.34 -34.70 -9.09
C THR A 727 -26.07 -35.47 -9.40
N TYR A 728 -24.94 -34.79 -9.62
CA TYR A 728 -23.66 -35.45 -9.87
C TYR A 728 -23.21 -36.32 -8.69
N TYR A 729 -23.36 -35.81 -7.45
CA TYR A 729 -23.05 -36.60 -6.26
C TYR A 729 -23.88 -37.88 -6.18
N LYS A 730 -25.19 -37.77 -6.45
CA LYS A 730 -26.11 -38.91 -6.37
C LYS A 730 -25.93 -39.91 -7.51
N ASP A 731 -25.96 -39.41 -8.75
CA ASP A 731 -26.11 -40.24 -9.94
C ASP A 731 -24.75 -40.66 -10.51
N THR A 732 -23.66 -39.95 -10.18
CA THR A 732 -22.30 -40.26 -10.68
C THR A 732 -21.37 -40.79 -9.57
N LEU A 733 -21.32 -40.12 -8.42
CA LEU A 733 -20.42 -40.52 -7.32
C LEU A 733 -21.02 -41.68 -6.49
N ALA A 734 -22.19 -41.48 -5.88
CA ALA A 734 -22.82 -42.48 -5.02
C ALA A 734 -23.26 -43.74 -5.78
N SER A 735 -23.57 -43.64 -7.08
CA SER A 735 -23.82 -44.81 -7.95
C SER A 735 -22.55 -45.64 -8.25
N GLY A 736 -21.36 -45.03 -8.10
CA GLY A 736 -20.09 -45.59 -8.51
C GLY A 736 -19.78 -45.49 -10.01
N ASP A 737 -20.64 -44.83 -10.80
CA ASP A 737 -20.42 -44.67 -12.25
C ASP A 737 -19.12 -43.92 -12.55
N ARG A 738 -18.76 -42.92 -11.74
CA ARG A 738 -17.50 -42.19 -11.85
C ARG A 738 -16.28 -43.10 -11.68
N LEU A 739 -16.31 -43.99 -10.67
CA LEU A 739 -15.23 -44.94 -10.43
C LEU A 739 -15.12 -45.93 -11.60
N ARG A 740 -16.25 -46.43 -12.11
CA ARG A 740 -16.27 -47.30 -13.30
C ARG A 740 -15.77 -46.60 -14.55
N GLU A 741 -15.99 -45.29 -14.68
CA GLU A 741 -15.45 -44.47 -15.76
C GLU A 741 -13.93 -44.35 -15.67
N LEU A 742 -13.40 -43.95 -14.50
CA LEU A 742 -11.96 -43.83 -14.27
C LEU A 742 -11.22 -45.16 -14.52
N LEU A 743 -11.81 -46.28 -14.13
CA LEU A 743 -11.28 -47.64 -14.36
C LEU A 743 -11.19 -48.05 -15.85
N LYS A 744 -11.75 -47.27 -16.78
CA LYS A 744 -11.61 -47.54 -18.23
C LYS A 744 -10.27 -47.07 -18.77
N THR A 745 -9.72 -46.00 -18.19
CA THR A 745 -8.49 -45.35 -18.66
C THR A 745 -7.34 -45.50 -17.69
N GLU A 746 -7.65 -45.71 -16.40
CA GLU A 746 -6.65 -45.70 -15.33
C GLU A 746 -6.52 -47.03 -14.60
N THR A 747 -5.40 -47.17 -13.88
CA THR A 747 -5.19 -48.31 -12.98
C THR A 747 -6.22 -48.29 -11.85
N PRO A 748 -6.60 -49.46 -11.30
CA PRO A 748 -7.50 -49.54 -10.14
C PRO A 748 -7.09 -48.62 -8.99
N GLU A 749 -5.79 -48.46 -8.82
CA GLU A 749 -5.15 -47.58 -7.87
C GLU A 749 -5.48 -46.09 -8.15
N ALA A 750 -5.07 -45.57 -9.30
CA ALA A 750 -5.29 -44.16 -9.64
C ALA A 750 -6.78 -43.79 -9.70
N ALA A 751 -7.63 -44.71 -10.19
CA ALA A 751 -9.08 -44.52 -10.26
C ALA A 751 -9.73 -44.39 -8.87
N ALA A 752 -9.36 -45.26 -7.92
CA ALA A 752 -9.91 -45.23 -6.56
C ALA A 752 -9.48 -43.98 -5.79
N SER A 753 -8.24 -43.53 -5.95
CA SER A 753 -7.74 -42.31 -5.33
C SER A 753 -8.49 -41.08 -5.84
N ALA A 754 -8.56 -40.89 -7.15
CA ALA A 754 -9.24 -39.74 -7.76
C ALA A 754 -10.72 -39.68 -7.35
N PHE A 755 -11.42 -40.82 -7.41
CA PHE A 755 -12.81 -40.92 -6.97
C PHE A 755 -13.00 -40.52 -5.50
N SER A 756 -12.13 -41.00 -4.61
CA SER A 756 -12.28 -40.76 -3.17
C SER A 756 -12.04 -39.29 -2.80
N MET A 757 -11.11 -38.62 -3.50
CA MET A 757 -10.89 -37.18 -3.33
C MET A 757 -12.06 -36.35 -3.86
N GLU A 758 -12.65 -36.73 -5.01
CA GLU A 758 -13.87 -36.11 -5.51
C GLU A 758 -15.02 -36.25 -4.49
N VAL A 759 -15.20 -37.43 -3.91
CA VAL A 759 -16.20 -37.65 -2.85
C VAL A 759 -15.92 -36.80 -1.60
N ALA A 760 -14.66 -36.64 -1.19
CA ALA A 760 -14.29 -35.80 -0.06
C ALA A 760 -14.70 -34.33 -0.30
N LEU A 761 -14.35 -33.80 -1.47
CA LEU A 761 -14.67 -32.43 -1.88
C LEU A 761 -16.18 -32.19 -1.82
N TYR A 762 -16.97 -33.07 -2.43
CA TYR A 762 -18.42 -32.92 -2.46
C TYR A 762 -19.04 -33.01 -1.06
N ASN A 763 -18.51 -33.88 -0.18
CA ASN A 763 -18.98 -33.96 1.21
C ASN A 763 -18.58 -32.74 2.06
N ALA A 764 -17.47 -32.07 1.75
CA ALA A 764 -17.06 -30.85 2.43
C ALA A 764 -17.91 -29.63 2.03
N THR A 765 -18.46 -29.65 0.81
CA THR A 765 -19.09 -28.49 0.17
C THR A 765 -20.60 -28.59 0.04
N LEU A 766 -21.18 -29.80 -0.04
CA LEU A 766 -22.61 -29.99 -0.08
C LEU A 766 -23.21 -30.08 1.32
N ASP A 767 -24.52 -29.88 1.38
CA ASP A 767 -25.31 -30.07 2.59
C ASP A 767 -25.04 -31.48 3.19
N PRO A 768 -24.56 -31.56 4.44
CA PRO A 768 -24.29 -32.83 5.10
C PRO A 768 -25.54 -33.69 5.30
N GLU A 769 -26.73 -33.08 5.43
CA GLU A 769 -27.99 -33.82 5.53
C GLU A 769 -28.30 -34.54 4.22
N PHE A 770 -28.11 -33.87 3.08
CA PHE A 770 -28.30 -34.45 1.76
C PHE A 770 -27.31 -35.59 1.51
N THR A 771 -26.01 -35.31 1.64
CA THR A 771 -24.95 -36.28 1.33
C THR A 771 -25.01 -37.51 2.23
N GLY A 772 -25.41 -37.35 3.50
CA GLY A 772 -25.56 -38.44 4.45
C GLY A 772 -26.63 -39.47 4.08
N THR A 773 -27.64 -39.08 3.29
CA THR A 773 -28.66 -40.05 2.79
C THR A 773 -28.08 -41.07 1.80
N LEU A 774 -26.90 -40.80 1.23
CA LEU A 774 -26.29 -41.60 0.16
C LEU A 774 -25.04 -42.38 0.61
N ASP A 775 -24.54 -42.16 1.84
CA ASP A 775 -23.33 -42.82 2.38
C ASP A 775 -23.32 -44.33 2.20
N LYS A 776 -24.44 -44.98 2.51
CA LYS A 776 -24.54 -46.44 2.40
C LYS A 776 -24.38 -46.89 0.95
N GLN A 777 -25.08 -46.23 0.04
CA GLN A 777 -25.02 -46.53 -1.39
C GLN A 777 -23.61 -46.30 -1.94
N LEU A 778 -22.99 -45.18 -1.58
CA LEU A 778 -21.61 -44.84 -1.94
C LEU A 778 -20.61 -45.91 -1.45
N ASN A 779 -20.67 -46.26 -0.16
CA ASN A 779 -19.78 -47.25 0.44
C ASN A 779 -19.95 -48.64 -0.20
N ASP A 780 -21.20 -49.10 -0.36
CA ASP A 780 -21.50 -50.40 -0.95
C ASP A 780 -20.98 -50.48 -2.41
N ASN A 781 -21.23 -49.43 -3.20
CA ASN A 781 -20.79 -49.38 -4.60
C ASN A 781 -19.26 -49.27 -4.74
N PHE A 782 -18.61 -48.41 -3.94
CA PHE A 782 -17.15 -48.32 -3.91
C PHE A 782 -16.53 -49.69 -3.57
N SER A 783 -17.03 -50.34 -2.52
CA SER A 783 -16.57 -51.67 -2.09
C SER A 783 -16.68 -52.69 -3.21
N SER A 784 -17.86 -52.79 -3.84
CA SER A 784 -18.13 -53.75 -4.92
C SER A 784 -17.23 -53.50 -6.12
N ILE A 785 -17.11 -52.26 -6.58
CA ILE A 785 -16.37 -51.91 -7.79
C ILE A 785 -14.87 -52.15 -7.60
N VAL A 786 -14.31 -51.77 -6.44
CA VAL A 786 -12.89 -52.01 -6.13
C VAL A 786 -12.63 -53.51 -6.01
N GLN A 787 -13.51 -54.27 -5.35
CA GLN A 787 -13.39 -55.74 -5.28
C GLN A 787 -13.42 -56.42 -6.65
N GLU A 788 -14.31 -55.98 -7.54
CA GLU A 788 -14.45 -56.49 -8.91
C GLU A 788 -13.19 -56.28 -9.76
N ASN A 789 -12.35 -55.30 -9.41
CA ASN A 789 -11.20 -54.89 -10.22
C ASN A 789 -9.84 -55.06 -9.51
N ALA A 790 -9.80 -55.50 -8.24
CA ALA A 790 -8.58 -55.61 -7.44
C ALA A 790 -7.51 -56.55 -8.03
N PHE A 791 -7.93 -57.60 -8.74
CA PHE A 791 -7.03 -58.60 -9.36
C PHE A 791 -6.93 -58.44 -10.89
N LYS A 792 -7.51 -57.37 -11.43
CA LYS A 792 -7.56 -57.14 -12.88
C LYS A 792 -6.15 -56.96 -13.45
N GLY A 793 -5.81 -57.79 -14.43
CA GLY A 793 -4.49 -57.82 -15.06
C GLY A 793 -3.37 -58.50 -14.23
N ALA A 794 -3.65 -59.02 -13.03
CA ALA A 794 -2.67 -59.76 -12.24
C ALA A 794 -2.55 -61.23 -12.69
N THR A 795 -1.35 -61.79 -12.58
CA THR A 795 -1.01 -63.14 -13.02
C THR A 795 -0.42 -63.98 -11.88
N PHE A 796 -0.35 -65.30 -12.08
CA PHE A 796 0.33 -66.17 -11.10
C PHE A 796 1.84 -65.89 -11.03
N ASP A 797 2.45 -65.33 -12.09
CA ASP A 797 3.87 -64.98 -12.08
C ASP A 797 4.18 -63.81 -11.13
N ASP A 798 3.24 -62.88 -10.97
CA ASP A 798 3.33 -61.82 -9.97
C ASP A 798 3.43 -62.44 -8.56
N LEU A 799 2.54 -63.37 -8.22
CA LEU A 799 2.57 -64.04 -6.91
C LEU A 799 3.84 -64.85 -6.66
N LYS A 800 4.42 -65.49 -7.68
CA LYS A 800 5.70 -66.20 -7.58
C LYS A 800 6.83 -65.27 -7.17
N SER A 801 6.87 -64.06 -7.70
CA SER A 801 7.89 -63.07 -7.33
C SER A 801 7.80 -62.65 -5.86
N ALA A 802 6.59 -62.60 -5.29
CA ALA A 802 6.36 -62.19 -3.91
C ALA A 802 6.59 -63.32 -2.89
N TYR A 803 6.03 -64.50 -3.15
CA TYR A 803 5.97 -65.60 -2.16
C TYR A 803 6.63 -66.90 -2.61
N GLY A 804 7.09 -66.97 -3.86
CA GLY A 804 7.81 -68.12 -4.37
C GLY A 804 9.20 -68.23 -3.76
N LYS A 805 9.68 -69.46 -3.60
CA LYS A 805 11.08 -69.74 -3.27
C LYS A 805 11.95 -69.33 -4.46
N ASP A 806 12.87 -68.40 -4.25
CA ASP A 806 13.69 -67.78 -5.30
C ASP A 806 12.89 -67.21 -6.49
N GLY A 807 11.63 -66.80 -6.27
CA GLY A 807 10.73 -66.33 -7.34
C GLY A 807 10.10 -67.45 -8.19
N GLY A 808 10.23 -68.71 -7.77
CA GLY A 808 9.73 -69.89 -8.47
C GLY A 808 8.29 -70.30 -8.13
N ALA A 809 7.82 -71.41 -8.70
CA ALA A 809 6.45 -71.92 -8.52
C ALA A 809 6.23 -72.67 -7.18
N GLU A 810 7.30 -72.98 -6.45
CA GLU A 810 7.24 -73.55 -5.10
C GLU A 810 7.00 -72.44 -4.07
N LEU A 811 6.01 -72.63 -3.18
CA LEU A 811 5.69 -71.66 -2.12
C LEU A 811 6.77 -71.64 -1.03
N ASP A 812 7.24 -70.45 -0.66
CA ASP A 812 8.09 -70.23 0.50
C ASP A 812 7.23 -70.12 1.78
N GLU A 813 6.88 -71.28 2.36
CA GLU A 813 5.96 -71.35 3.50
C GLU A 813 6.49 -70.65 4.76
N ASP A 814 7.82 -70.63 4.98
CA ASP A 814 8.44 -69.96 6.12
C ASP A 814 8.30 -68.43 6.00
N LYS A 815 8.45 -67.90 4.78
CA LYS A 815 8.26 -66.47 4.47
C LYS A 815 6.82 -66.04 4.73
N VAL A 816 5.83 -66.80 4.24
CA VAL A 816 4.41 -66.49 4.44
C VAL A 816 4.00 -66.68 5.91
N ARG A 817 4.51 -67.70 6.60
CA ARG A 817 4.29 -67.91 8.04
C ARG A 817 4.76 -66.73 8.86
N LYS A 818 5.99 -66.24 8.60
CA LYS A 818 6.56 -65.07 9.28
C LYS A 818 5.69 -63.82 9.06
N LEU A 819 5.22 -63.61 7.84
CA LEU A 819 4.35 -62.50 7.48
C LEU A 819 3.03 -62.53 8.26
N ILE A 820 2.40 -63.71 8.35
CA ILE A 820 1.18 -63.90 9.13
C ILE A 820 1.42 -63.69 10.63
N ASP A 821 2.53 -64.21 11.17
CA ASP A 821 2.88 -64.03 12.58
C ASP A 821 3.13 -62.55 12.93
N ASP A 822 3.77 -61.80 12.04
CA ASP A 822 3.97 -60.36 12.18
C ASP A 822 2.62 -59.61 12.15
N ILE A 823 1.71 -59.92 11.22
CA ILE A 823 0.35 -59.33 11.18
C ILE A 823 -0.44 -59.65 12.45
N ARG A 824 -0.40 -60.91 12.93
CA ARG A 824 -1.10 -61.33 14.15
C ARG A 824 -0.58 -60.62 15.40
N ARG A 825 0.71 -60.27 15.42
CA ARG A 825 1.35 -59.56 16.52
C ARG A 825 1.06 -58.05 16.47
N GLU A 826 1.07 -57.47 15.28
CA GLU A 826 0.96 -56.02 15.09
C GLU A 826 -0.50 -55.53 15.01
N SER A 827 -1.39 -56.35 14.41
CA SER A 827 -2.80 -56.04 14.14
C SER A 827 -3.72 -57.27 14.27
N PRO A 828 -3.84 -57.87 15.47
CA PRO A 828 -4.66 -59.07 15.71
C PRO A 828 -6.15 -58.88 15.34
N GLU A 829 -6.68 -57.66 15.46
CA GLU A 829 -8.06 -57.32 15.13
C GLU A 829 -8.46 -57.65 13.68
N LEU A 830 -7.51 -57.63 12.74
CA LEU A 830 -7.77 -57.88 11.31
C LEU A 830 -8.02 -59.35 11.01
N LEU A 831 -7.56 -60.22 11.90
CA LEU A 831 -7.64 -61.67 11.79
C LEU A 831 -8.67 -62.25 12.76
N MET A 832 -9.62 -61.42 13.22
CA MET A 832 -10.68 -61.84 14.12
C MET A 832 -11.82 -62.55 13.37
N ASN A 833 -12.17 -63.73 13.87
CA ASN A 833 -13.29 -64.52 13.39
C ASN A 833 -14.63 -63.93 13.87
N LYS A 834 -15.74 -64.31 13.20
CA LYS A 834 -17.10 -63.84 13.53
C LYS A 834 -17.54 -64.19 14.95
N ASP A 835 -16.89 -65.17 15.57
CA ASP A 835 -17.12 -65.61 16.95
C ASP A 835 -16.21 -64.91 17.98
N GLY A 836 -15.40 -63.93 17.56
CA GLY A 836 -14.50 -63.17 18.42
C GLY A 836 -13.15 -63.85 18.70
N THR A 837 -12.87 -65.00 18.09
CA THR A 837 -11.58 -65.70 18.24
C THR A 837 -10.55 -65.23 17.20
N LEU A 838 -9.27 -65.18 17.56
CA LEU A 838 -8.19 -64.81 16.63
C LEU A 838 -7.81 -66.00 15.74
N ALA A 839 -7.80 -65.81 14.42
CA ALA A 839 -7.32 -66.81 13.47
C ALA A 839 -5.85 -67.18 13.74
N THR A 840 -5.53 -68.46 13.67
CA THR A 840 -4.16 -68.97 13.85
C THR A 840 -3.35 -68.89 12.57
N THR A 841 -2.03 -68.79 12.71
CA THR A 841 -1.10 -68.77 11.57
C THR A 841 -1.26 -69.99 10.67
N ASP A 842 -1.44 -71.17 11.28
CA ASP A 842 -1.63 -72.42 10.54
C ASP A 842 -2.95 -72.44 9.74
N GLN A 843 -4.03 -71.86 10.28
CA GLN A 843 -5.30 -71.75 9.56
C GLN A 843 -5.19 -70.85 8.33
N ILE A 844 -4.51 -69.70 8.46
CA ILE A 844 -4.31 -68.76 7.35
C ILE A 844 -3.34 -69.35 6.31
N LEU A 845 -2.23 -69.94 6.76
CA LEU A 845 -1.24 -70.55 5.87
C LEU A 845 -1.82 -71.75 5.10
N ALA A 846 -2.64 -72.59 5.74
CA ALA A 846 -3.31 -73.70 5.08
C ALA A 846 -4.27 -73.23 3.97
N GLY A 847 -5.06 -72.18 4.23
CA GLY A 847 -5.94 -71.58 3.23
C GLY A 847 -5.17 -70.91 2.09
N PHE A 848 -4.07 -70.21 2.42
CA PHE A 848 -3.20 -69.57 1.42
C PHE A 848 -2.55 -70.61 0.50
N ARG A 849 -2.00 -71.69 1.08
CA ARG A 849 -1.41 -72.83 0.35
C ARG A 849 -2.42 -73.53 -0.56
N GLY A 850 -3.64 -73.75 -0.09
CA GLY A 850 -4.70 -74.36 -0.90
C GLY A 850 -5.00 -73.58 -2.18
N ASN A 851 -5.11 -72.25 -2.06
CA ASN A 851 -5.30 -71.37 -3.22
C ASN A 851 -4.04 -71.27 -4.09
N TRP A 852 -2.83 -71.25 -3.51
CA TRP A 852 -1.56 -71.25 -4.26
C TRP A 852 -1.42 -72.48 -5.16
N ASP A 853 -1.73 -73.66 -4.62
CA ASP A 853 -1.68 -74.92 -5.37
C ASP A 853 -2.72 -74.96 -6.50
N MET A 854 -3.88 -74.32 -6.32
CA MET A 854 -4.89 -74.19 -7.36
C MET A 854 -4.38 -73.39 -8.57
N PHE A 855 -3.70 -72.26 -8.35
CA PHE A 855 -3.08 -71.47 -9.43
C PHE A 855 -1.91 -72.20 -10.08
N ARG A 856 -1.10 -72.91 -9.28
CA ARG A 856 0.01 -73.74 -9.77
C ARG A 856 -0.45 -74.85 -10.71
N GLN A 857 -1.67 -75.38 -10.53
CA GLN A 857 -2.19 -76.54 -11.26
C GLN A 857 -3.01 -76.23 -12.51
N GLY A 858 -3.30 -74.96 -12.86
CA GLY A 858 -3.88 -74.68 -14.18
C GLY A 858 -4.70 -73.39 -14.36
N ILE A 859 -4.98 -72.62 -13.31
CA ILE A 859 -5.61 -71.29 -13.45
C ILE A 859 -4.47 -70.26 -13.62
N LYS A 860 -4.22 -69.80 -14.86
CA LYS A 860 -3.06 -68.94 -15.15
C LYS A 860 -3.27 -67.44 -14.85
N SER A 861 -4.50 -66.95 -14.78
CA SER A 861 -4.79 -65.55 -14.48
C SER A 861 -5.39 -65.39 -13.08
N LEU A 862 -4.84 -64.47 -12.29
CA LEU A 862 -5.44 -64.07 -11.01
C LEU A 862 -6.76 -63.31 -11.24
N ASP A 863 -6.91 -62.70 -12.41
CA ASP A 863 -8.10 -62.02 -12.90
C ASP A 863 -9.38 -62.90 -12.88
N SER A 864 -9.27 -64.24 -12.92
CA SER A 864 -10.44 -65.11 -12.77
C SER A 864 -11.01 -65.12 -11.34
N MET A 865 -10.24 -64.67 -10.34
CA MET A 865 -10.67 -64.44 -8.95
C MET A 865 -11.26 -63.04 -8.77
N GLN A 866 -12.20 -62.68 -9.64
CA GLN A 866 -12.88 -61.37 -9.72
C GLN A 866 -13.52 -60.84 -8.42
N SER A 867 -13.50 -61.59 -7.31
CA SER A 867 -13.89 -61.07 -6.00
C SER A 867 -13.12 -61.75 -4.87
N LEU A 868 -12.90 -61.03 -3.77
CA LEU A 868 -12.19 -61.53 -2.58
C LEU A 868 -12.88 -62.76 -1.96
N ALA A 869 -14.19 -62.90 -2.16
CA ALA A 869 -14.97 -64.05 -1.71
C ALA A 869 -14.63 -65.36 -2.46
N LYS A 870 -14.07 -65.29 -3.68
CA LYS A 870 -13.68 -66.48 -4.48
C LYS A 870 -12.41 -67.16 -3.98
N PHE A 871 -11.71 -66.57 -3.00
CA PHE A 871 -10.60 -67.22 -2.30
C PHE A 871 -11.07 -68.20 -1.22
N ASP A 872 -12.38 -68.43 -1.10
CA ASP A 872 -12.94 -69.58 -0.39
C ASP A 872 -12.99 -70.80 -1.34
N PRO A 873 -12.10 -71.80 -1.18
CA PRO A 873 -12.05 -72.97 -2.05
C PRO A 873 -13.23 -73.92 -1.87
N SER A 874 -14.12 -73.71 -0.87
CA SER A 874 -15.25 -74.59 -0.59
C SER A 874 -16.54 -74.24 -1.35
N GLY A 875 -16.66 -73.03 -1.91
CA GLY A 875 -17.79 -72.61 -2.76
C GLY A 875 -19.16 -72.48 -2.08
N ASP A 876 -19.32 -72.90 -0.82
CA ASP A 876 -20.65 -73.06 -0.19
C ASP A 876 -21.14 -71.85 0.61
N GLY A 877 -20.38 -70.74 0.69
CA GLY A 877 -20.83 -69.45 1.24
C GLY A 877 -21.34 -69.44 2.69
N LYS A 878 -21.36 -70.58 3.38
CA LYS A 878 -21.91 -70.77 4.73
C LYS A 878 -21.02 -71.70 5.54
N GLY A 879 -19.87 -71.19 6.01
CA GLY A 879 -19.34 -71.57 7.32
C GLY A 879 -17.94 -72.18 7.45
N ALA A 880 -17.09 -72.30 6.42
CA ALA A 880 -15.85 -73.09 6.53
C ALA A 880 -14.50 -72.32 6.56
N TYR A 881 -14.45 -71.01 6.29
CA TYR A 881 -13.29 -70.14 6.60
C TYR A 881 -13.79 -68.94 7.39
N SER A 882 -13.60 -69.02 8.72
CA SER A 882 -14.00 -68.01 9.69
C SER A 882 -13.40 -66.65 9.34
N SER A 883 -14.14 -65.55 9.53
CA SER A 883 -13.88 -64.26 8.88
C SER A 883 -12.44 -63.74 8.99
N GLY A 884 -11.69 -64.04 10.06
CA GLY A 884 -10.28 -63.66 10.17
C GLY A 884 -9.34 -64.43 9.25
N VAL A 885 -9.65 -65.71 8.99
CA VAL A 885 -8.88 -66.55 8.07
C VAL A 885 -9.08 -66.11 6.63
N LEU A 886 -10.32 -65.82 6.23
CA LEU A 886 -10.61 -65.36 4.86
C LEU A 886 -9.97 -63.99 4.61
N HIS A 887 -9.99 -63.06 5.56
CA HIS A 887 -9.29 -61.77 5.45
C HIS A 887 -7.78 -61.98 5.34
N GLY A 888 -7.22 -62.84 6.19
CA GLY A 888 -5.80 -63.19 6.13
C GLY A 888 -5.40 -63.77 4.77
N VAL A 889 -6.15 -64.74 4.27
CA VAL A 889 -5.86 -65.40 2.98
C VAL A 889 -6.02 -64.42 1.81
N SER A 890 -7.19 -63.80 1.66
CA SER A 890 -7.45 -62.88 0.54
C SER A 890 -6.57 -61.63 0.60
N GLY A 891 -6.27 -61.13 1.79
CA GLY A 891 -5.33 -60.03 2.02
C GLY A 891 -3.89 -60.37 1.68
N LEU A 892 -3.42 -61.59 1.95
CA LEU A 892 -2.10 -62.04 1.52
C LEU A 892 -2.01 -62.18 0.00
N PHE A 893 -3.08 -62.61 -0.68
CA PHE A 893 -3.11 -62.64 -2.16
C PHE A 893 -3.08 -61.23 -2.76
N LEU A 894 -3.83 -60.30 -2.18
CA LEU A 894 -3.78 -58.88 -2.55
C LEU A 894 -2.37 -58.30 -2.32
N ALA A 895 -1.78 -58.58 -1.16
CA ALA A 895 -0.42 -58.18 -0.83
C ALA A 895 0.62 -58.78 -1.79
N GLY A 896 0.41 -60.02 -2.24
CA GLY A 896 1.29 -60.67 -3.22
C GLY A 896 1.32 -59.94 -4.55
N VAL A 897 0.14 -59.52 -5.04
CA VAL A 897 0.03 -58.71 -6.26
C VAL A 897 0.70 -57.34 -6.06
N THR A 898 0.50 -56.71 -4.91
CA THR A 898 1.09 -55.41 -4.59
C THR A 898 2.62 -55.47 -4.46
N ILE A 899 3.15 -56.44 -3.71
CA ILE A 899 4.60 -56.67 -3.55
C ILE A 899 5.24 -56.95 -4.91
N ALA A 900 4.61 -57.79 -5.74
CA ALA A 900 5.13 -58.15 -7.06
C ALA A 900 5.26 -56.96 -8.00
N ARG A 901 4.24 -56.10 -8.04
CA ARG A 901 4.24 -54.86 -8.83
C ARG A 901 5.29 -53.87 -8.32
N GLY A 902 5.50 -53.80 -7.00
CA GLY A 902 6.57 -52.99 -6.39
C GLY A 902 7.99 -53.50 -6.67
N VAL A 903 8.19 -54.81 -6.85
CA VAL A 903 9.50 -55.42 -7.18
C VAL A 903 9.88 -55.26 -8.66
N GLN A 904 8.92 -54.97 -9.55
CA GLN A 904 9.16 -54.70 -10.96
C GLN A 904 9.61 -53.24 -11.23
N GLY A 905 9.41 -52.32 -10.27
CA GLY A 905 10.01 -50.98 -10.24
C GLY A 905 11.42 -50.99 -9.66
N ALA A 906 12.24 -49.99 -9.96
CA ALA A 906 13.71 -50.01 -9.82
C ALA A 906 14.29 -49.99 -8.38
N GLY A 907 13.64 -50.60 -7.37
CA GLY A 907 14.13 -50.70 -5.99
C GLY A 907 13.70 -51.98 -5.27
N LYS A 908 14.62 -52.58 -4.47
CA LYS A 908 14.28 -53.75 -3.62
C LYS A 908 13.49 -53.31 -2.39
N LEU A 909 12.24 -53.75 -2.29
CA LEU A 909 11.41 -53.57 -1.08
C LEU A 909 12.09 -54.16 0.17
N THR A 910 12.14 -53.40 1.25
CA THR A 910 12.65 -53.88 2.55
C THR A 910 11.69 -54.91 3.16
N GLU A 911 12.18 -55.70 4.12
CA GLU A 911 11.32 -56.66 4.83
C GLU A 911 10.22 -55.98 5.64
N ARG A 912 10.47 -54.76 6.14
CA ARG A 912 9.45 -53.96 6.84
C ARG A 912 8.35 -53.52 5.87
N ASN A 913 8.71 -53.04 4.68
CA ASN A 913 7.76 -52.64 3.65
C ASN A 913 6.83 -53.79 3.24
N LYS A 914 7.35 -55.01 3.14
CA LYS A 914 6.53 -56.20 2.80
C LYS A 914 5.54 -56.57 3.91
N VAL A 915 5.95 -56.44 5.18
CA VAL A 915 5.07 -56.66 6.34
C VAL A 915 3.98 -55.61 6.41
N ASP A 916 4.33 -54.34 6.20
CA ASP A 916 3.36 -53.25 6.19
C ASP A 916 2.36 -53.44 5.02
N ILE A 917 2.83 -53.70 3.78
CA ILE A 917 1.97 -54.01 2.62
C ILE A 917 1.00 -55.17 2.93
N ALA A 918 1.49 -56.25 3.52
CA ALA A 918 0.66 -57.40 3.85
C ALA A 918 -0.39 -57.10 4.93
N THR A 919 -0.01 -56.35 5.96
CA THR A 919 -0.92 -55.88 7.01
C THR A 919 -2.01 -54.98 6.42
N GLY A 920 -1.63 -54.02 5.58
CA GLY A 920 -2.57 -53.12 4.89
C GLY A 920 -3.52 -53.85 3.96
N SER A 921 -3.04 -54.84 3.20
CA SER A 921 -3.88 -55.63 2.29
C SER A 921 -4.86 -56.55 3.04
N VAL A 922 -4.46 -57.11 4.19
CA VAL A 922 -5.37 -57.86 5.08
C VAL A 922 -6.40 -56.94 5.70
N MET A 923 -6.01 -55.73 6.11
CA MET A 923 -6.96 -54.71 6.55
C MET A 923 -7.95 -54.34 5.44
N THR A 924 -7.46 -54.18 4.22
CA THR A 924 -8.30 -53.88 3.05
C THR A 924 -9.28 -55.01 2.73
N ALA A 925 -8.81 -56.26 2.76
CA ALA A 925 -9.68 -57.41 2.60
C ALA A 925 -10.74 -57.50 3.71
N THR A 926 -10.36 -57.16 4.95
CA THR A 926 -11.27 -57.07 6.10
C THR A 926 -12.36 -56.02 5.88
N VAL A 927 -11.98 -54.82 5.45
CA VAL A 927 -12.91 -53.69 5.28
C VAL A 927 -13.86 -53.91 4.10
N LEU A 928 -13.36 -54.44 2.99
CA LEU A 928 -14.13 -54.65 1.77
C LEU A 928 -15.12 -55.82 1.90
N THR A 929 -14.85 -56.84 2.72
CA THR A 929 -15.71 -58.04 2.83
C THR A 929 -16.97 -57.77 3.66
N GLU A 930 -18.14 -58.20 3.16
CA GLU A 930 -19.51 -57.90 3.63
C GLU A 930 -19.80 -58.11 5.15
N GLY A 931 -18.93 -58.82 5.87
CA GLY A 931 -19.02 -59.04 7.33
C GLY A 931 -17.89 -58.42 8.17
N GLY A 932 -16.80 -57.96 7.55
CA GLY A 932 -15.63 -57.45 8.26
C GLY A 932 -15.77 -55.99 8.70
N THR A 933 -16.46 -55.15 7.91
CA THR A 933 -16.78 -53.75 8.26
C THR A 933 -17.63 -53.65 9.53
N LYS A 934 -18.56 -54.59 9.73
CA LYS A 934 -19.46 -54.61 10.91
C LYS A 934 -18.73 -55.05 12.17
N ALA A 935 -17.89 -56.09 12.09
CA ALA A 935 -17.07 -56.56 13.22
C ALA A 935 -15.97 -55.56 13.62
N TYR A 936 -15.36 -54.90 12.63
CA TYR A 936 -14.38 -53.84 12.84
C TYR A 936 -15.00 -52.59 13.48
N LYS A 937 -16.18 -52.15 13.01
CA LYS A 937 -16.95 -51.04 13.63
C LYS A 937 -17.42 -51.38 15.04
N GLU A 938 -17.93 -52.58 15.29
CA GLU A 938 -18.34 -53.02 16.65
C GLU A 938 -17.15 -53.07 17.63
N TYR A 939 -15.96 -53.46 17.18
CA TYR A 939 -14.73 -53.41 17.98
C TYR A 939 -14.33 -51.97 18.33
N LEU A 940 -14.34 -51.05 17.36
CA LEU A 940 -14.02 -49.63 17.56
C LEU A 940 -15.05 -48.93 18.47
N ASP A 941 -16.35 -49.15 18.25
CA ASP A 941 -17.42 -48.61 19.10
C ASP A 941 -17.32 -49.11 20.55
N THR A 942 -16.89 -50.37 20.73
CA THR A 942 -16.67 -50.95 22.07
C THR A 942 -15.44 -50.33 22.74
N ALA A 943 -14.36 -50.10 22.00
CA ALA A 943 -13.15 -49.45 22.52
C ALA A 943 -13.40 -47.97 22.91
N ILE A 944 -14.19 -47.24 22.11
CA ILE A 944 -14.59 -45.85 22.38
C ILE A 944 -15.52 -45.77 23.60
N LYS A 945 -16.55 -46.62 23.69
CA LYS A 945 -17.44 -46.68 24.87
C LYS A 945 -16.69 -47.00 26.16
N ASN A 946 -15.73 -47.93 26.12
CA ASN A 946 -14.93 -48.28 27.29
C ASN A 946 -14.01 -47.12 27.74
N GLY A 947 -13.57 -46.26 26.80
CA GLY A 947 -12.84 -45.02 27.08
C GLY A 947 -13.71 -43.92 27.70
N GLU A 948 -14.91 -43.70 27.16
CA GLU A 948 -15.88 -42.73 27.67
C GLU A 948 -16.40 -43.09 29.06
N GLN A 949 -16.69 -44.38 29.30
CA GLN A 949 -17.16 -44.88 30.59
C GLN A 949 -16.09 -44.79 31.68
N SER A 950 -14.81 -44.97 31.31
CA SER A 950 -13.67 -44.76 32.21
C SER A 950 -13.48 -43.28 32.60
N LEU A 951 -13.81 -42.35 31.70
CA LEU A 951 -13.83 -40.90 31.96
C LEU A 951 -14.98 -40.49 32.88
N ASP A 952 -16.16 -41.11 32.73
CA ASP A 952 -17.35 -40.82 33.54
C ASP A 952 -17.23 -41.39 34.98
N ASP A 953 -16.64 -42.58 35.14
CA ASP A 953 -16.36 -43.19 36.45
C ASP A 953 -15.23 -42.46 37.22
N MET A 954 -14.26 -41.85 36.52
CA MET A 954 -13.27 -40.94 37.11
C MET A 954 -13.90 -39.63 37.57
N ARG A 955 -14.86 -39.09 36.81
CA ARG A 955 -15.53 -37.82 37.10
C ARG A 955 -16.55 -37.94 38.24
N THR A 956 -17.02 -39.17 38.54
CA THR A 956 -18.01 -39.45 39.58
C THR A 956 -17.44 -40.12 40.84
N GLY A 957 -16.13 -40.36 40.91
CA GLY A 957 -15.42 -40.75 42.15
C GLY A 957 -15.68 -42.18 42.64
N LYS A 958 -16.06 -43.10 41.75
CA LYS A 958 -16.49 -44.47 42.09
C LYS A 958 -15.42 -45.57 41.93
N LEU A 959 -14.13 -45.26 41.95
CA LEU A 959 -13.10 -46.29 41.72
C LEU A 959 -12.62 -47.03 43.00
N PRO A 960 -12.59 -48.37 42.99
CA PRO A 960 -11.81 -49.19 43.94
C PRO A 960 -10.29 -49.01 43.76
N SER A 961 -9.55 -49.08 44.87
CA SER A 961 -8.10 -48.76 44.98
C SER A 961 -7.17 -49.56 44.07
N ASP A 962 -7.57 -50.77 43.73
CA ASP A 962 -6.89 -51.76 42.91
C ASP A 962 -6.97 -51.42 41.42
N LEU A 963 -8.06 -50.78 40.99
CA LEU A 963 -8.23 -50.25 39.64
C LEU A 963 -7.49 -48.92 39.46
N LEU A 964 -7.38 -48.10 40.52
CA LEU A 964 -6.60 -46.85 40.50
C LEU A 964 -5.09 -47.10 40.28
N GLN A 965 -4.58 -48.23 40.76
CA GLN A 965 -3.19 -48.63 40.56
C GLN A 965 -2.94 -49.14 39.13
N GLN A 966 -3.87 -49.94 38.57
CA GLN A 966 -3.82 -50.34 37.15
C GLN A 966 -4.00 -49.16 36.19
N VAL A 967 -4.84 -48.17 36.53
CA VAL A 967 -5.00 -46.93 35.76
C VAL A 967 -3.73 -46.08 35.82
N LYS A 968 -3.04 -46.00 36.97
CA LYS A 968 -1.73 -45.31 37.06
C LYS A 968 -0.63 -45.99 36.26
N ASP A 969 -0.63 -47.32 36.21
CA ASP A 969 0.32 -48.09 35.41
C ASP A 969 0.01 -47.96 33.90
N ASN A 970 -1.26 -47.95 33.50
CA ASN A 970 -1.69 -47.72 32.12
C ASN A 970 -1.56 -46.24 31.66
N VAL A 971 -1.61 -45.27 32.57
CA VAL A 971 -1.36 -43.85 32.29
C VAL A 971 0.13 -43.57 32.10
N LYS A 972 1.02 -44.36 32.72
CA LYS A 972 2.46 -44.32 32.43
C LYS A 972 2.79 -44.83 31.02
N ASP A 973 1.99 -45.77 30.51
CA ASP A 973 2.05 -46.28 29.13
C ASP A 973 0.90 -45.73 28.26
N GLY A 974 0.58 -44.43 28.41
CA GLY A 974 -0.49 -43.71 27.70
C GLY A 974 -0.30 -43.61 26.18
N LYS A 975 -0.38 -44.76 25.49
CA LYS A 975 -0.13 -44.92 24.07
C LYS A 975 -1.36 -45.34 23.26
N ASN A 976 -2.38 -46.02 23.79
CA ASN A 976 -3.25 -46.80 22.88
C ASN A 976 -4.33 -46.05 22.06
N ALA A 977 -4.80 -44.85 22.41
CA ALA A 977 -5.69 -44.08 21.51
C ALA A 977 -4.89 -43.27 20.47
N LYS A 978 -3.76 -42.69 20.91
CA LYS A 978 -2.81 -41.98 20.05
C LYS A 978 -2.11 -42.95 19.09
N VAL A 979 -1.82 -44.18 19.53
CA VAL A 979 -1.20 -45.23 18.72
C VAL A 979 -2.11 -45.75 17.60
N ILE A 980 -3.43 -45.70 17.71
CA ILE A 980 -4.30 -46.11 16.59
C ILE A 980 -4.28 -45.03 15.48
N ALA A 981 -4.38 -43.74 15.85
CA ALA A 981 -4.26 -42.63 14.89
C ALA A 981 -2.83 -42.53 14.31
N THR A 982 -1.79 -42.66 15.15
CA THR A 982 -0.39 -42.65 14.73
C THR A 982 -0.01 -43.91 13.94
N ARG A 983 -0.62 -45.09 14.19
CA ARG A 983 -0.44 -46.28 13.34
C ARG A 983 -1.20 -46.16 12.03
N PHE A 984 -2.36 -45.53 12.00
CA PHE A 984 -3.05 -45.22 10.74
C PHE A 984 -2.22 -44.26 9.89
N GLU A 985 -1.59 -43.27 10.53
CA GLU A 985 -0.68 -42.30 9.94
C GLU A 985 0.66 -42.91 9.49
N ASP A 986 1.29 -43.75 10.31
CA ASP A 986 2.56 -44.44 10.01
C ASP A 986 2.39 -45.57 8.98
N SER A 987 1.23 -46.24 8.98
CA SER A 987 0.88 -47.21 7.93
C SER A 987 0.59 -46.50 6.61
N ALA A 988 -0.19 -45.40 6.62
CA ALA A 988 -0.45 -44.61 5.40
C ALA A 988 0.83 -44.03 4.76
N LYS A 989 1.86 -43.74 5.56
CA LYS A 989 3.16 -43.22 5.09
C LYS A 989 4.09 -44.28 4.47
N GLY A 990 3.86 -45.58 4.68
CA GLY A 990 4.71 -46.67 4.19
C GLY A 990 4.04 -47.64 3.20
N LEU A 991 2.76 -47.47 2.93
CA LEU A 991 1.95 -48.41 2.16
C LEU A 991 1.86 -48.03 0.68
N GLY A 992 2.65 -48.73 -0.14
CA GLY A 992 2.44 -48.72 -1.58
C GLY A 992 1.29 -49.64 -2.01
N GLY A 993 0.46 -49.20 -2.97
CA GLY A 993 -0.55 -50.00 -3.67
C GLY A 993 -2.00 -49.97 -3.13
N LEU A 994 -2.86 -50.84 -3.69
CA LEU A 994 -4.33 -50.92 -3.46
C LEU A 994 -4.78 -50.81 -1.99
N ALA A 995 -3.95 -51.27 -1.06
CA ALA A 995 -4.25 -51.24 0.36
C ALA A 995 -4.24 -49.82 0.97
N GLY A 996 -3.26 -48.99 0.61
CA GLY A 996 -3.18 -47.60 1.08
C GLY A 996 -4.36 -46.75 0.59
N MET A 997 -4.86 -47.01 -0.63
CA MET A 997 -5.99 -46.29 -1.21
C MET A 997 -7.34 -46.73 -0.67
N ALA A 998 -7.56 -48.03 -0.44
CA ALA A 998 -8.80 -48.48 0.18
C ALA A 998 -8.91 -47.90 1.60
N MET A 999 -7.84 -47.99 2.40
CA MET A 999 -7.82 -47.40 3.74
C MET A 999 -7.89 -45.87 3.71
N GLY A 1000 -7.29 -45.22 2.71
CA GLY A 1000 -7.40 -43.79 2.47
C GLY A 1000 -8.84 -43.35 2.17
N ALA A 1001 -9.53 -44.08 1.29
CA ALA A 1001 -10.92 -43.84 0.92
C ALA A 1001 -11.88 -43.98 2.11
N TYR A 1002 -11.75 -45.04 2.92
CA TYR A 1002 -12.57 -45.19 4.13
C TYR A 1002 -12.19 -44.19 5.22
N GLY A 1003 -10.92 -43.77 5.31
CA GLY A 1003 -10.51 -42.67 6.19
C GLY A 1003 -11.22 -41.36 5.83
N ILE A 1004 -11.36 -41.07 4.53
CA ILE A 1004 -12.17 -39.95 4.01
C ILE A 1004 -13.64 -40.13 4.42
N PHE A 1005 -14.24 -41.31 4.18
CA PHE A 1005 -15.66 -41.54 4.47
C PHE A 1005 -15.98 -41.48 5.97
N ASP A 1006 -15.15 -42.08 6.82
CA ASP A 1006 -15.31 -42.02 8.28
C ASP A 1006 -15.00 -40.61 8.81
N GLY A 1007 -14.07 -39.88 8.19
CA GLY A 1007 -13.80 -38.47 8.46
C GLY A 1007 -15.04 -37.59 8.20
N VAL A 1008 -15.70 -37.78 7.06
CA VAL A 1008 -16.98 -37.12 6.73
C VAL A 1008 -18.05 -37.43 7.78
N GLN A 1009 -18.15 -38.69 8.23
CA GLN A 1009 -19.10 -39.05 9.29
C GLN A 1009 -18.75 -38.43 10.65
N ALA A 1010 -17.48 -38.27 10.98
CA ALA A 1010 -17.05 -37.60 12.20
C ALA A 1010 -17.41 -36.09 12.19
N ILE A 1011 -17.21 -35.40 11.05
CA ILE A 1011 -17.65 -34.00 10.88
C ILE A 1011 -19.17 -33.88 11.09
N ARG A 1012 -19.95 -34.78 10.49
CA ARG A 1012 -21.42 -34.78 10.65
C ARG A 1012 -21.89 -35.03 12.09
N ARG A 1013 -21.08 -35.71 12.91
CA ARG A 1013 -21.34 -35.94 14.33
C ARG A 1013 -20.85 -34.79 15.24
N GLY A 1014 -20.32 -33.71 14.66
CA GLY A 1014 -19.79 -32.56 15.39
C GLY A 1014 -18.34 -32.74 15.86
N ASP A 1015 -17.65 -33.80 15.44
CA ASP A 1015 -16.24 -34.04 15.75
C ASP A 1015 -15.36 -33.54 14.59
N ASN A 1016 -15.22 -32.22 14.51
CA ASN A 1016 -14.48 -31.53 13.45
C ASN A 1016 -12.97 -31.84 13.48
N LEU A 1017 -12.42 -32.17 14.65
CA LEU A 1017 -11.00 -32.48 14.83
C LEU A 1017 -10.68 -33.86 14.23
N THR A 1018 -11.39 -34.90 14.65
CA THR A 1018 -11.23 -36.26 14.11
C THR A 1018 -11.65 -36.33 12.66
N GLY A 1019 -12.68 -35.57 12.28
CA GLY A 1019 -13.15 -35.46 10.90
C GLY A 1019 -12.14 -34.82 9.96
N GLY A 1020 -11.52 -33.71 10.37
CA GLY A 1020 -10.42 -33.09 9.64
C GLY A 1020 -9.20 -34.02 9.53
N PHE A 1021 -8.81 -34.69 10.62
CA PHE A 1021 -7.73 -35.67 10.61
C PHE A 1021 -8.03 -36.88 9.70
N GLY A 1022 -9.27 -37.38 9.68
CA GLY A 1022 -9.67 -38.51 8.83
C GLY A 1022 -9.64 -38.17 7.34
N ILE A 1023 -10.11 -36.98 6.96
CA ILE A 1023 -10.06 -36.50 5.57
C ILE A 1023 -8.62 -36.23 5.14
N THR A 1024 -7.80 -35.60 5.99
CA THR A 1024 -6.38 -35.31 5.69
C THR A 1024 -5.53 -36.59 5.66
N ALA A 1025 -5.64 -37.48 6.65
CA ALA A 1025 -4.92 -38.75 6.65
C ALA A 1025 -5.40 -39.69 5.54
N GLY A 1026 -6.71 -39.67 5.23
CA GLY A 1026 -7.31 -40.48 4.18
C GLY A 1026 -6.90 -40.03 2.78
N SER A 1027 -6.82 -38.72 2.55
CA SER A 1027 -6.32 -38.15 1.29
C SER A 1027 -4.81 -38.35 1.12
N LEU A 1028 -4.00 -38.20 2.18
CA LEU A 1028 -2.57 -38.53 2.15
C LEU A 1028 -2.31 -40.02 1.92
N GLY A 1029 -3.12 -40.91 2.51
CA GLY A 1029 -3.04 -42.36 2.27
C GLY A 1029 -3.45 -42.77 0.86
N ALA A 1030 -4.45 -42.10 0.27
CA ALA A 1030 -4.84 -42.28 -1.12
C ALA A 1030 -3.73 -41.81 -2.09
N LEU A 1031 -3.12 -40.67 -1.81
CA LEU A 1031 -2.01 -40.10 -2.59
C LEU A 1031 -0.72 -40.94 -2.48
N ALA A 1032 -0.34 -41.40 -1.28
CA ALA A 1032 0.82 -42.27 -1.07
C ALA A 1032 0.64 -43.64 -1.79
N GLY A 1033 -0.58 -44.18 -1.76
CA GLY A 1033 -0.93 -45.40 -2.51
C GLY A 1033 -0.85 -45.22 -4.03
N ALA A 1034 -1.21 -44.06 -4.56
CA ALA A 1034 -1.06 -43.73 -5.98
C ALA A 1034 0.41 -43.50 -6.38
N ALA A 1035 1.19 -42.78 -5.57
CA ALA A 1035 2.61 -42.46 -5.84
C ALA A 1035 3.49 -43.72 -5.97
N SER A 1036 3.26 -44.72 -5.12
CA SER A 1036 3.97 -46.01 -5.18
C SER A 1036 3.70 -46.85 -6.44
N ALA A 1037 2.55 -46.65 -7.11
CA ALA A 1037 2.20 -47.35 -8.35
C ALA A 1037 2.80 -46.65 -9.59
N VAL A 1038 3.17 -45.37 -9.46
CA VAL A 1038 3.74 -44.53 -10.53
C VAL A 1038 5.22 -44.85 -10.78
N GLU A 1039 5.97 -45.31 -9.77
CA GLU A 1039 7.39 -45.65 -9.89
C GLU A 1039 7.68 -46.86 -10.82
N GLY A 1040 6.64 -47.58 -11.27
CA GLY A 1040 6.77 -48.78 -12.11
C GLY A 1040 6.36 -48.68 -13.58
N GLY A 1041 5.83 -47.54 -14.08
CA GLY A 1041 5.23 -47.53 -15.42
C GLY A 1041 4.96 -46.15 -16.01
N LEU A 1042 6.01 -45.39 -16.32
CA LEU A 1042 5.93 -44.01 -16.84
C LEU A 1042 5.53 -43.90 -18.34
N GLY A 1043 4.66 -44.79 -18.83
CA GLY A 1043 4.23 -44.81 -20.23
C GLY A 1043 2.72 -44.68 -20.49
N LEU A 1044 1.86 -44.64 -19.46
CA LEU A 1044 0.40 -44.80 -19.64
C LEU A 1044 -0.46 -43.86 -18.78
N LEU A 1045 -0.04 -42.62 -18.55
CA LEU A 1045 -0.98 -41.61 -18.06
C LEU A 1045 -1.73 -41.03 -19.27
N SER A 1046 -2.97 -41.46 -19.42
CA SER A 1046 -3.87 -40.96 -20.46
C SER A 1046 -4.21 -39.48 -20.23
N SER A 1047 -4.66 -38.77 -21.27
CA SER A 1047 -5.03 -37.35 -21.28
C SER A 1047 -6.18 -36.94 -20.32
N SER A 1048 -6.65 -37.84 -19.46
CA SER A 1048 -7.78 -37.64 -18.54
C SER A 1048 -7.40 -37.45 -17.06
N LEU A 1049 -6.25 -37.96 -16.61
CA LEU A 1049 -5.73 -37.85 -15.23
C LEU A 1049 -5.09 -36.50 -14.81
N PRO A 1050 -4.45 -35.70 -15.68
CA PRO A 1050 -3.68 -34.52 -15.25
C PRO A 1050 -4.46 -33.39 -14.56
N ARG A 1051 -5.80 -33.48 -14.44
CA ARG A 1051 -6.65 -32.33 -14.10
C ARG A 1051 -7.15 -32.26 -12.65
N VAL A 1052 -7.12 -33.35 -11.90
CA VAL A 1052 -7.83 -33.44 -10.60
C VAL A 1052 -6.89 -33.70 -9.42
N ILE A 1053 -5.85 -34.52 -9.58
CA ILE A 1053 -4.96 -34.93 -8.47
C ILE A 1053 -4.07 -33.78 -7.94
N PRO A 1054 -3.37 -32.99 -8.78
CA PRO A 1054 -2.60 -31.83 -8.29
C PRO A 1054 -3.51 -30.80 -7.60
N TYR A 1055 -4.75 -30.73 -8.09
CA TYR A 1055 -5.74 -29.76 -7.65
C TYR A 1055 -6.29 -30.08 -6.24
N LEU A 1056 -6.61 -31.35 -5.97
CA LEU A 1056 -7.17 -31.78 -4.68
C LEU A 1056 -6.10 -32.04 -3.61
N ALA A 1057 -4.85 -32.31 -4.00
CA ALA A 1057 -3.73 -32.41 -3.07
C ALA A 1057 -3.43 -31.07 -2.36
N GLY A 1058 -3.52 -29.95 -3.09
CA GLY A 1058 -3.44 -28.60 -2.52
C GLY A 1058 -4.62 -28.26 -1.59
N VAL A 1059 -5.81 -28.81 -1.86
CA VAL A 1059 -7.03 -28.59 -1.06
C VAL A 1059 -7.05 -29.41 0.24
N ALA A 1060 -6.48 -30.62 0.26
CA ALA A 1060 -6.49 -31.50 1.43
C ALA A 1060 -5.48 -31.10 2.54
N GLY A 1061 -4.47 -30.27 2.20
CA GLY A 1061 -3.49 -29.71 3.14
C GLY A 1061 -3.93 -28.43 3.87
N THR A 1062 -5.19 -27.99 3.71
CA THR A 1062 -5.68 -26.64 4.07
C THR A 1062 -5.95 -26.37 5.57
N ALA A 1063 -5.36 -27.15 6.48
CA ALA A 1063 -5.37 -26.86 7.91
C ALA A 1063 -4.30 -25.80 8.27
N GLY A 1064 -4.49 -24.56 7.79
CA GLY A 1064 -3.68 -23.39 8.11
C GLY A 1064 -3.00 -22.74 6.90
N VAL A 1065 -2.20 -21.70 7.16
CA VAL A 1065 -1.42 -20.91 6.18
C VAL A 1065 -0.59 -21.75 5.19
N LEU A 1066 -0.22 -22.97 5.57
CA LEU A 1066 0.43 -23.92 4.66
C LEU A 1066 -0.43 -24.33 3.46
N GLY A 1067 -1.75 -24.39 3.55
CA GLY A 1067 -2.61 -24.68 2.40
C GLY A 1067 -2.61 -23.56 1.36
N VAL A 1068 -2.44 -22.32 1.82
CA VAL A 1068 -2.33 -21.12 0.99
C VAL A 1068 -0.94 -21.05 0.33
N LEU A 1069 0.10 -21.48 1.06
CA LEU A 1069 1.50 -21.47 0.59
C LEU A 1069 1.89 -22.72 -0.21
N ALA A 1070 1.21 -23.86 -0.02
CA ALA A 1070 1.45 -25.10 -0.75
C ALA A 1070 0.61 -25.23 -2.02
N GLY A 1071 -0.42 -24.38 -2.18
CA GLY A 1071 -1.20 -24.21 -3.39
C GLY A 1071 -0.40 -23.53 -4.50
N GLY A 1072 0.64 -24.20 -4.99
CA GLY A 1072 1.29 -23.85 -6.24
C GLY A 1072 0.23 -23.69 -7.32
N VAL A 1073 0.32 -22.59 -8.05
CA VAL A 1073 -0.55 -22.13 -9.15
C VAL A 1073 -1.34 -23.28 -9.80
N ALA A 1074 -2.63 -23.40 -9.46
CA ALA A 1074 -3.57 -24.39 -9.99
C ALA A 1074 -3.97 -24.11 -11.47
N VAL A 1075 -2.99 -23.84 -12.35
CA VAL A 1075 -3.21 -23.38 -13.74
C VAL A 1075 -2.82 -24.44 -14.78
N LEU A 1076 -2.83 -25.73 -14.44
CA LEU A 1076 -2.56 -26.78 -15.43
C LEU A 1076 -3.70 -27.00 -16.47
N ALA A 1077 -4.81 -26.27 -16.41
CA ALA A 1077 -5.97 -26.57 -17.26
C ALA A 1077 -6.12 -25.73 -18.56
N ALA A 1078 -5.25 -24.78 -18.89
CA ALA A 1078 -5.46 -23.93 -20.07
C ALA A 1078 -4.18 -23.55 -20.84
N LEU A 1079 -3.50 -24.53 -21.43
CA LEU A 1079 -2.60 -24.28 -22.55
C LEU A 1079 -3.42 -24.26 -23.85
N ILE A 1080 -3.96 -23.08 -24.20
CA ILE A 1080 -4.48 -22.81 -25.55
C ILE A 1080 -3.45 -21.92 -26.25
N PRO A 1081 -2.83 -22.35 -27.35
CA PRO A 1081 -1.88 -21.50 -28.08
C PRO A 1081 -2.58 -20.26 -28.65
N GLY A 1082 -2.16 -19.08 -28.21
CA GLY A 1082 -2.47 -17.82 -28.88
C GLY A 1082 -1.53 -17.62 -30.07
N LEU A 1083 -2.06 -17.56 -31.30
CA LEU A 1083 -1.27 -17.26 -32.50
C LEU A 1083 -0.78 -15.80 -32.47
N VAL A 1084 0.54 -15.60 -32.47
CA VAL A 1084 1.20 -14.29 -32.66
C VAL A 1084 2.09 -14.36 -33.93
N ARG A 1085 2.27 -13.22 -34.61
CA ARG A 1085 2.99 -13.13 -35.90
C ARG A 1085 4.50 -13.44 -35.76
N GLU A 1086 5.02 -14.30 -36.64
CA GLU A 1086 6.37 -14.92 -36.66
C GLU A 1086 7.57 -14.00 -36.31
N GLY A 1087 7.58 -12.73 -36.72
CA GLY A 1087 8.75 -11.86 -36.53
C GLY A 1087 8.97 -11.32 -35.11
N GLN A 1088 7.95 -11.34 -34.24
CA GLN A 1088 8.07 -10.90 -32.84
C GLN A 1088 8.19 -12.08 -31.86
N GLN A 1089 8.06 -13.31 -32.34
CA GLN A 1089 7.99 -14.51 -31.51
C GLN A 1089 9.38 -15.04 -31.13
N GLN A 1090 10.36 -14.93 -32.04
CA GLN A 1090 11.74 -15.39 -31.80
C GLN A 1090 12.43 -14.62 -30.66
N ALA A 1091 12.47 -13.29 -30.74
CA ALA A 1091 13.07 -12.46 -29.70
C ALA A 1091 12.38 -12.64 -28.32
N LYS A 1092 11.06 -12.84 -28.31
CA LYS A 1092 10.33 -13.13 -27.07
C LYS A 1092 10.69 -14.49 -26.49
N ALA A 1093 10.90 -15.50 -27.33
CA ALA A 1093 11.34 -16.83 -26.89
C ALA A 1093 12.77 -16.79 -26.35
N ASP A 1094 13.66 -16.01 -26.97
CA ASP A 1094 15.04 -15.82 -26.49
C ASP A 1094 15.09 -15.09 -25.14
N ASP A 1095 14.36 -13.99 -25.00
CA ASP A 1095 14.26 -13.25 -23.73
C ASP A 1095 13.65 -14.14 -22.63
N PHE A 1096 12.59 -14.88 -22.96
CA PHE A 1096 11.96 -15.83 -22.05
C PHE A 1096 12.90 -16.96 -21.64
N ALA A 1097 13.72 -17.48 -22.56
CA ALA A 1097 14.71 -18.50 -22.26
C ALA A 1097 15.71 -18.02 -21.19
N GLN A 1098 16.18 -16.77 -21.29
CA GLN A 1098 17.12 -16.20 -20.32
C GLN A 1098 16.48 -16.01 -18.94
N VAL A 1099 15.25 -15.50 -18.88
CA VAL A 1099 14.52 -15.34 -17.61
C VAL A 1099 14.25 -16.70 -16.97
N LEU A 1100 13.83 -17.69 -17.77
CA LEU A 1100 13.60 -19.04 -17.29
C LEU A 1100 14.90 -19.65 -16.75
N GLY A 1101 16.00 -19.59 -17.51
CA GLY A 1101 17.32 -20.08 -17.08
C GLY A 1101 17.76 -19.48 -15.75
N GLY A 1102 17.68 -18.15 -15.61
CA GLY A 1102 17.99 -17.45 -14.37
C GLY A 1102 17.15 -17.89 -13.16
N SER A 1103 15.95 -18.45 -13.39
CA SER A 1103 15.06 -18.91 -12.33
C SER A 1103 15.29 -20.37 -11.89
N ILE A 1104 15.76 -21.26 -12.80
CA ILE A 1104 15.83 -22.71 -12.56
C ILE A 1104 17.26 -23.29 -12.57
N GLU A 1105 18.19 -22.73 -13.34
CA GLU A 1105 19.52 -23.33 -13.58
C GLU A 1105 20.32 -23.50 -12.28
N ARG A 1106 20.29 -22.49 -11.40
CA ARG A 1106 20.97 -22.53 -10.10
C ARG A 1106 20.52 -23.67 -9.19
N TYR A 1107 19.29 -24.15 -9.39
CA TYR A 1107 18.68 -25.23 -8.61
C TYR A 1107 18.93 -26.60 -9.22
N GLY A 1108 19.62 -26.69 -10.36
CA GLY A 1108 19.85 -27.95 -11.07
C GLY A 1108 18.61 -28.50 -11.76
N ILE A 1109 17.60 -27.65 -12.01
CA ILE A 1109 16.36 -28.05 -12.65
C ILE A 1109 16.51 -27.91 -14.16
N ASP A 1110 16.46 -29.03 -14.86
CA ASP A 1110 16.63 -29.10 -16.31
C ASP A 1110 15.59 -29.99 -17.00
N GLY A 1111 14.70 -30.68 -16.27
CA GLY A 1111 13.69 -31.56 -16.84
C GLY A 1111 14.22 -32.88 -17.40
N VAL A 1112 15.50 -33.20 -17.18
CA VAL A 1112 16.16 -34.44 -17.59
C VAL A 1112 16.47 -35.29 -16.35
N LYS A 1113 15.74 -36.39 -16.20
CA LYS A 1113 15.93 -37.30 -15.06
C LYS A 1113 17.30 -37.98 -15.13
N ASP A 1114 18.13 -37.80 -14.10
CA ASP A 1114 19.44 -38.43 -13.91
C ASP A 1114 20.49 -38.09 -15.01
N GLY A 1115 20.40 -36.91 -15.65
CA GLY A 1115 21.31 -36.46 -16.71
C GLY A 1115 21.20 -34.96 -16.98
N THR A 1116 21.72 -34.48 -18.10
CA THR A 1116 21.62 -33.09 -18.56
C THR A 1116 21.07 -33.03 -19.99
N ILE A 1117 20.69 -31.83 -20.46
CA ILE A 1117 20.31 -31.63 -21.87
C ILE A 1117 21.39 -32.07 -22.87
N SER A 1118 22.66 -32.11 -22.45
CA SER A 1118 23.80 -32.54 -23.28
C SER A 1118 23.80 -34.06 -23.55
N ASP A 1119 23.04 -34.83 -22.76
CA ASP A 1119 22.95 -36.29 -22.89
C ASP A 1119 21.91 -36.73 -23.93
N ILE A 1120 21.20 -35.77 -24.53
CA ILE A 1120 20.14 -36.00 -25.50
C ILE A 1120 20.73 -36.19 -26.90
N PRO A 1121 20.41 -37.28 -27.61
CA PRO A 1121 20.87 -37.46 -28.99
C PRO A 1121 20.40 -36.35 -29.93
N THR A 1122 21.29 -35.82 -30.77
CA THR A 1122 21.02 -34.74 -31.75
C THR A 1122 19.80 -35.02 -32.66
N LYS A 1123 19.54 -36.30 -32.96
CA LYS A 1123 18.38 -36.75 -33.76
C LYS A 1123 17.02 -36.55 -33.07
N ASP A 1124 17.03 -36.43 -31.74
CA ASP A 1124 15.84 -36.29 -30.90
C ASP A 1124 15.61 -34.81 -30.52
N TRP A 1125 16.48 -33.89 -30.99
CA TRP A 1125 16.37 -32.44 -30.78
C TRP A 1125 15.29 -31.81 -31.70
N PRO A 1126 14.49 -30.85 -31.22
CA PRO A 1126 13.53 -30.13 -32.05
C PRO A 1126 14.23 -29.44 -33.23
N GLY A 1127 13.75 -29.61 -34.46
CA GLY A 1127 14.38 -29.07 -35.67
C GLY A 1127 15.55 -29.89 -36.25
N GLY A 1128 15.99 -30.96 -35.58
CA GLY A 1128 17.04 -31.88 -36.06
C GLY A 1128 18.44 -31.24 -36.18
N GLU A 1129 19.32 -31.82 -37.02
CA GLU A 1129 20.74 -31.40 -37.17
C GLU A 1129 20.92 -29.91 -37.51
N GLN A 1130 19.91 -29.26 -38.12
CA GLN A 1130 19.99 -27.87 -38.59
C GLN A 1130 20.07 -26.81 -37.47
N TRP A 1131 19.75 -27.16 -36.22
CA TRP A 1131 19.52 -26.21 -35.13
C TRP A 1131 20.39 -26.48 -33.88
N THR A 1132 21.42 -27.33 -34.03
CA THR A 1132 22.26 -27.85 -32.92
C THR A 1132 23.58 -27.10 -32.73
N SER A 1133 23.71 -25.90 -33.30
CA SER A 1133 24.93 -25.06 -33.27
C SER A 1133 24.76 -23.77 -32.48
#